data_AF-A0A2V7MCU4-F1
#
_entry.id   AF-A0A2V7MCU4-F1
#
_cell.length_a   1.000
_cell.length_b   1.000
_cell.length_c   1.000
_cell.angle_alpha   90.00
_cell.angle_beta   90.00
_cell.angle_gamma   90.00
#
_symmetry.space_group_name_H-M   'P 1'
#
loop_
_entity.id
_entity.type
_entity.pdbx_description
1 polymer ?
#
loop_
_entity_poly.entity_id
_entity_poly.type
_entity_poly.pdbx_seq_one_letter_code
_entity_poly.pdbx_strand_id
1 'polypeptide(L)'
;APADPQQTAALASDLHIPEPLAAILVQRGLAAPEHAKAFLRPDLERLSDPRAWADMPRAVELIVAAVRSGAPILVHGDYDVDGQCGAALLTRVLSSVGGRAHAFVPHRLRDGYDFGPAGLAEARRVGAGLIITCDCGITAVEAVRAARAAGIDVIITDHHLPGDELPPASAVLDPRRADCPSEDKELCGTGVAFKLAQALVPTLGVSPHLPLHFLDLVALATVADVVPLTGENRILVRHGLKLLAQSHWTGVRALVETAGLTGKPIKSGHVGFILAPRLNAAGRIGDANDGLRLLLSDDPQEAAAIARELETLNARRQALDQRILDEAVELAERVLQPDDRALVLAADAWHPGVIGIVASRLVERYGRPTFLIGWEEGSEVGRGSGRSGPRERRAGEADSLPRAVRSRQSSPGVRRAPGPRGRCAACRDEPPALHAGRRVGGAPRDRVPMGRRDPRPLARGAAGRRLPPGARRVAGADDAAGAGGGDGAERMNAERGRRNAEQTLTLPFRVPRSHFRVGKGAGQGMIRIIAGDFKGRRLKTPSSDAVRPTGDRVREAWFSILQRPLRGARVLDLFAGSGALGLEALSRGAVSADFVEIHRLALSSLKANITLLKVDDRTVVHRVDALAFAEHLHAGQYDVAFADPPYAGGQAARLVALFRVNPFARIISIEHPANQPIPGDDTRRYGDTAVTFIYAP
;
A
#
# COMPACT_ATOMS: atom_id res chain seq x y z
N ALA A 1 18.66 -1.06 13.73
CA ALA A 1 19.93 -0.70 14.40
C ALA A 1 20.06 0.82 14.37
N PRO A 2 20.71 1.46 15.38
CA PRO A 2 21.04 2.89 15.30
C PRO A 2 21.94 3.16 14.08
N ALA A 3 21.83 4.36 13.49
CA ALA A 3 22.72 4.79 12.42
C ALA A 3 24.15 4.91 12.94
N ASP A 4 25.14 4.58 12.11
CA ASP A 4 26.53 4.89 12.41
C ASP A 4 26.70 6.42 12.53
N PRO A 5 27.11 6.94 13.70
CA PRO A 5 27.25 8.38 13.92
C PRO A 5 28.28 9.04 12.98
N GLN A 6 29.35 8.32 12.64
CA GLN A 6 30.41 8.84 11.78
C GLN A 6 29.92 8.96 10.33
N GLN A 7 29.24 7.93 9.83
CA GLN A 7 28.62 7.97 8.49
C GLN A 7 27.52 9.05 8.42
N THR A 8 26.76 9.21 9.50
CA THR A 8 25.70 10.23 9.61
C THR A 8 26.27 11.64 9.51
N ALA A 9 27.30 11.96 10.31
CA ALA A 9 27.92 13.29 10.31
C ALA A 9 28.59 13.60 8.97
N ALA A 10 29.28 12.63 8.36
CA ALA A 10 29.87 12.78 7.04
C ALA A 10 28.81 13.08 5.97
N LEU A 11 27.74 12.28 5.91
CA LEU A 11 26.67 12.48 4.93
C LEU A 11 25.92 13.80 5.12
N ALA A 12 25.69 14.21 6.37
CA ALA A 12 25.06 15.49 6.70
C ALA A 12 25.90 16.66 6.19
N SER A 13 27.22 16.61 6.41
CA SER A 13 28.18 17.61 5.91
C SER A 13 28.22 17.63 4.39
N ASP A 14 28.43 16.48 3.74
CA ASP A 14 28.63 16.39 2.28
C ASP A 14 27.41 16.90 1.50
N LEU A 15 26.20 16.53 1.96
CA LEU A 15 24.95 16.91 1.29
C LEU A 15 24.31 18.19 1.83
N HIS A 16 24.89 18.80 2.87
CA HIS A 16 24.34 19.98 3.54
C HIS A 16 22.89 19.75 4.00
N ILE A 17 22.64 18.61 4.64
CA ILE A 17 21.31 18.20 5.13
C ILE A 17 21.31 18.02 6.66
N PRO A 18 20.15 18.14 7.33
CA PRO A 18 20.06 17.94 8.78
C PRO A 18 20.50 16.53 9.20
N GLU A 19 21.26 16.42 10.29
CA GLU A 19 21.73 15.14 10.84
C GLU A 19 20.62 14.09 11.04
N PRO A 20 19.40 14.44 11.51
CA PRO A 20 18.32 13.46 11.59
C PRO A 20 17.94 12.84 10.24
N LEU A 21 17.98 13.64 9.17
CA LEU A 21 17.71 13.16 7.81
C LEU A 21 18.85 12.25 7.32
N ALA A 22 20.10 12.66 7.54
CA ALA A 22 21.27 11.83 7.22
C ALA A 22 21.23 10.48 7.96
N ALA A 23 20.87 10.48 9.24
CA ALA A 23 20.74 9.27 10.05
C ALA A 23 19.69 8.30 9.49
N ILE A 24 18.57 8.84 9.00
CA ILE A 24 17.52 8.06 8.35
C ILE A 24 18.01 7.47 7.02
N LEU A 25 18.76 8.23 6.22
CA LEU A 25 19.32 7.76 4.95
C LEU A 25 20.35 6.64 5.17
N VAL A 26 21.25 6.81 6.14
CA VAL A 26 22.23 5.79 6.55
C VAL A 26 21.52 4.50 6.99
N GLN A 27 20.47 4.60 7.83
CA GLN A 27 19.68 3.43 8.24
C GLN A 27 18.98 2.71 7.08
N ARG A 28 18.74 3.41 5.97
CA ARG A 28 18.17 2.85 4.73
C ARG A 28 19.22 2.33 3.76
N GLY A 29 20.49 2.28 4.16
CA GLY A 29 21.60 1.83 3.31
C GLY A 29 22.10 2.89 2.32
N LEU A 30 21.70 4.15 2.47
CA LEU A 30 22.08 5.26 1.59
C LEU A 30 23.17 6.13 2.24
N ALA A 31 24.25 5.51 2.71
CA ALA A 31 25.35 6.21 3.36
C ALA A 31 26.27 6.94 2.37
N ALA A 32 26.32 6.50 1.10
CA ALA A 32 27.12 7.16 0.07
C ALA A 32 26.43 8.45 -0.42
N PRO A 33 27.11 9.61 -0.45
CA PRO A 33 26.52 10.89 -0.88
C PRO A 33 25.84 10.83 -2.25
N GLU A 34 26.47 10.18 -3.24
CA GLU A 34 25.91 10.06 -4.58
C GLU A 34 24.61 9.24 -4.62
N HIS A 35 24.52 8.15 -3.85
CA HIS A 35 23.31 7.33 -3.75
C HIS A 35 22.20 8.07 -2.99
N ALA A 36 22.52 8.77 -1.91
CA ALA A 36 21.56 9.59 -1.18
C ALA A 36 21.04 10.77 -2.03
N LYS A 37 21.92 11.45 -2.75
CA LYS A 37 21.55 12.52 -3.70
C LYS A 37 20.64 11.98 -4.81
N ALA A 38 20.98 10.83 -5.39
CA ALA A 38 20.13 10.13 -6.38
C ALA A 38 18.72 9.87 -5.86
N PHE A 39 18.63 9.36 -4.64
CA PHE A 39 17.38 8.97 -4.03
C PHE A 39 16.49 10.18 -3.68
N LEU A 40 17.10 11.28 -3.21
CA LEU A 40 16.40 12.52 -2.88
C LEU A 40 16.03 13.34 -4.12
N ARG A 41 16.84 13.27 -5.18
CA ARG A 41 16.65 13.97 -6.45
C ARG A 41 16.60 12.96 -7.61
N PRO A 42 15.48 12.23 -7.76
CA PRO A 42 15.30 11.33 -8.89
C PRO A 42 15.26 12.12 -10.20
N ASP A 43 15.94 11.59 -11.20
CA ASP A 43 16.17 12.24 -12.50
C ASP A 43 16.02 11.21 -13.62
N LEU A 44 15.29 11.55 -14.67
CA LEU A 44 15.01 10.67 -15.81
C LEU A 44 16.26 10.37 -16.63
N GLU A 45 17.25 11.25 -16.62
CA GLU A 45 18.52 11.04 -17.33
C GLU A 45 19.36 9.90 -16.74
N ARG A 46 19.00 9.43 -15.53
CA ARG A 46 19.67 8.33 -14.84
C ARG A 46 19.05 6.95 -15.09
N LEU A 47 18.04 6.86 -15.95
CA LEU A 47 17.49 5.57 -16.36
C LEU A 47 18.54 4.84 -17.21
N SER A 48 18.78 3.57 -16.92
CA SER A 48 19.76 2.76 -17.66
C SER A 48 19.33 2.53 -19.11
N ASP A 49 20.26 2.23 -20.01
CA ASP A 49 19.91 1.84 -21.38
C ASP A 49 19.57 0.34 -21.43
N PRO A 50 18.34 -0.05 -21.81
CA PRO A 50 17.94 -1.46 -21.82
C PRO A 50 18.47 -2.25 -23.03
N ARG A 51 19.12 -1.63 -24.03
CA ARG A 51 19.55 -2.32 -25.26
C ARG A 51 20.53 -3.46 -25.03
N ALA A 52 21.29 -3.41 -23.94
CA ALA A 52 22.24 -4.46 -23.56
C ALA A 52 21.59 -5.64 -22.80
N TRP A 53 20.31 -5.55 -22.44
CA TRP A 53 19.63 -6.63 -21.73
C TRP A 53 19.60 -7.92 -22.56
N ALA A 54 19.63 -9.06 -21.87
CA ALA A 54 19.53 -10.36 -22.50
C ALA A 54 18.23 -10.43 -23.34
N ASP A 55 18.36 -10.92 -24.57
CA ASP A 55 17.32 -11.00 -25.62
C ASP A 55 16.63 -9.69 -26.03
N MET A 56 17.00 -8.53 -25.50
CA MET A 56 16.39 -7.24 -25.89
C MET A 56 16.56 -6.94 -27.40
N PRO A 57 17.75 -7.11 -28.01
CA PRO A 57 17.90 -6.91 -29.46
C PRO A 57 16.98 -7.83 -30.27
N ARG A 58 16.83 -9.09 -29.84
CA ARG A 58 15.98 -10.09 -30.51
C ARG A 58 14.50 -9.75 -30.38
N ALA A 59 14.06 -9.33 -29.19
CA ALA A 59 12.69 -8.88 -28.96
C ALA A 59 12.34 -7.67 -29.85
N VAL A 60 13.22 -6.67 -29.91
CA VAL A 60 13.03 -5.48 -30.77
C VAL A 60 12.96 -5.87 -32.25
N GLU A 61 13.85 -6.76 -32.72
CA GLU A 61 13.84 -7.25 -34.11
C GLU A 61 12.49 -7.89 -34.49
N LEU A 62 11.99 -8.80 -33.64
CA LEU A 62 10.72 -9.49 -33.85
C LEU A 62 9.53 -8.52 -33.88
N ILE A 63 9.50 -7.55 -32.96
CA ILE A 63 8.43 -6.55 -32.91
C ILE A 63 8.48 -5.66 -34.16
N VAL A 64 9.66 -5.19 -34.56
CA VAL A 64 9.83 -4.36 -35.76
C VAL A 64 9.38 -5.13 -37.01
N ALA A 65 9.71 -6.42 -37.11
CA ALA A 65 9.24 -7.27 -38.21
C ALA A 65 7.72 -7.43 -38.22
N ALA A 66 7.09 -7.65 -37.06
CA ALA A 66 5.64 -7.74 -36.93
C ALA A 66 4.94 -6.43 -37.31
N VAL A 67 5.44 -5.29 -36.82
CA VAL A 67 4.93 -3.95 -37.17
C VAL A 67 5.04 -3.68 -38.67
N ARG A 68 6.20 -3.95 -39.29
CA ARG A 68 6.44 -3.70 -40.72
C ARG A 68 5.61 -4.60 -41.64
N SER A 69 5.41 -5.86 -41.24
CA SER A 69 4.59 -6.81 -42.01
C SER A 69 3.08 -6.61 -41.80
N GLY A 70 2.68 -5.82 -40.80
CA GLY A 70 1.27 -5.69 -40.40
C GLY A 70 0.70 -6.96 -39.77
N ALA A 71 1.56 -7.87 -39.30
CA ALA A 71 1.15 -9.06 -38.58
C ALA A 71 0.49 -8.67 -37.24
N PRO A 72 -0.68 -9.24 -36.88
CA PRO A 72 -1.30 -8.98 -35.58
C PRO A 72 -0.37 -9.41 -34.43
N ILE A 73 -0.32 -8.59 -33.38
CA ILE A 73 0.45 -8.82 -32.16
C ILE A 73 -0.54 -8.98 -31.02
N LEU A 74 -0.51 -10.11 -30.31
CA LEU A 74 -1.23 -10.24 -29.06
C LEU A 74 -0.36 -9.72 -27.91
N VAL A 75 -0.87 -8.79 -27.13
CA VAL A 75 -0.27 -8.33 -25.88
C VAL A 75 -1.04 -8.96 -24.72
N HIS A 76 -0.42 -9.93 -24.05
CA HIS A 76 -1.04 -10.73 -22.98
C HIS A 76 -0.58 -10.23 -21.61
N GLY A 77 -1.45 -9.54 -20.87
CA GLY A 77 -1.17 -9.13 -19.48
C GLY A 77 -1.64 -10.16 -18.46
N ASP A 78 -1.10 -10.11 -17.25
CA ASP A 78 -1.75 -10.74 -16.08
C ASP A 78 -2.99 -9.95 -15.61
N TYR A 79 -3.82 -10.58 -14.77
CA TYR A 79 -5.08 -10.04 -14.28
C TYR A 79 -4.96 -8.93 -13.24
N ASP A 80 -3.78 -8.71 -12.66
CA ASP A 80 -3.59 -7.65 -11.67
C ASP A 80 -3.21 -6.32 -12.32
N VAL A 81 -2.97 -5.31 -11.48
CA VAL A 81 -2.70 -3.94 -11.97
C VAL A 81 -1.42 -3.87 -12.78
N ASP A 82 -0.40 -4.66 -12.45
CA ASP A 82 0.88 -4.61 -13.16
C ASP A 82 0.72 -5.22 -14.56
N GLY A 83 0.16 -6.43 -14.64
CA GLY A 83 -0.19 -7.05 -15.92
C GLY A 83 -1.08 -6.19 -16.82
N GLN A 84 -2.14 -5.59 -16.27
CA GLN A 84 -3.05 -4.71 -17.00
C GLN A 84 -2.36 -3.43 -17.50
N CYS A 85 -1.56 -2.78 -16.66
CA CYS A 85 -0.83 -1.57 -17.04
C CYS A 85 0.23 -1.84 -18.12
N GLY A 86 0.97 -2.95 -18.00
CA GLY A 86 1.94 -3.37 -19.00
C GLY A 86 1.29 -3.68 -20.34
N ALA A 87 0.15 -4.40 -20.34
CA ALA A 87 -0.60 -4.69 -21.55
C ALA A 87 -1.16 -3.43 -22.20
N ALA A 88 -1.71 -2.50 -21.41
CA ALA A 88 -2.21 -1.22 -21.91
C ALA A 88 -1.07 -0.37 -22.52
N LEU A 89 0.08 -0.29 -21.83
CA LEU A 89 1.26 0.46 -22.27
C LEU A 89 1.77 -0.06 -23.61
N LEU A 90 2.07 -1.36 -23.73
CA LEU A 90 2.58 -1.92 -24.98
C LEU A 90 1.57 -1.83 -26.12
N THR A 91 0.28 -2.07 -25.84
CA THR A 91 -0.76 -1.95 -26.86
C THR A 91 -0.84 -0.53 -27.43
N ARG A 92 -0.79 0.49 -26.57
CA ARG A 92 -0.81 1.90 -27.01
C ARG A 92 0.48 2.28 -27.74
N VAL A 93 1.65 1.87 -27.24
CA VAL A 93 2.94 2.11 -27.92
C VAL A 93 2.95 1.47 -29.30
N LEU A 94 2.62 0.18 -29.41
CA LEU A 94 2.61 -0.55 -30.67
C LEU A 94 1.60 0.04 -31.66
N SER A 95 0.40 0.42 -31.20
CA SER A 95 -0.60 1.06 -32.06
C SER A 95 -0.13 2.42 -32.57
N SER A 96 0.54 3.22 -31.72
CA SER A 96 1.06 4.55 -32.10
C SER A 96 2.17 4.51 -33.16
N VAL A 97 2.85 3.37 -33.30
CA VAL A 97 3.89 3.13 -34.30
C VAL A 97 3.39 2.31 -35.50
N GLY A 98 2.06 2.16 -35.65
CA GLY A 98 1.43 1.49 -36.80
C GLY A 98 1.27 -0.02 -36.66
N GLY A 99 1.59 -0.61 -35.51
CA GLY A 99 1.38 -2.03 -35.23
C GLY A 99 -0.08 -2.37 -34.98
N ARG A 100 -0.48 -3.61 -35.31
CA ARG A 100 -1.81 -4.15 -35.03
C ARG A 100 -1.82 -4.91 -33.71
N ALA A 101 -1.86 -4.17 -32.61
CA ALA A 101 -1.82 -4.75 -31.27
C ALA A 101 -3.23 -5.06 -30.72
N HIS A 102 -3.38 -6.25 -30.14
CA HIS A 102 -4.58 -6.72 -29.47
C HIS A 102 -4.25 -7.05 -28.02
N ALA A 103 -4.82 -6.31 -27.07
CA ALA A 103 -4.62 -6.57 -25.65
C ALA A 103 -5.54 -7.69 -25.16
N PHE A 104 -5.04 -8.54 -24.28
CA PHE A 104 -5.81 -9.58 -23.62
C PHE A 104 -5.33 -9.82 -22.19
N VAL A 105 -6.26 -10.07 -21.29
CA VAL A 105 -6.00 -10.46 -19.90
C VAL A 105 -6.88 -11.68 -19.56
N PRO A 106 -6.31 -12.75 -18.98
CA PRO A 106 -7.07 -13.95 -18.65
C PRO A 106 -7.96 -13.74 -17.42
N HIS A 107 -9.03 -14.55 -17.31
CA HIS A 107 -9.91 -14.50 -16.15
C HIS A 107 -9.38 -15.39 -15.02
N ARG A 108 -8.91 -14.78 -13.92
CA ARG A 108 -8.25 -15.46 -12.77
C ARG A 108 -8.92 -16.77 -12.30
N LEU A 109 -10.24 -16.77 -12.14
CA LEU A 109 -10.94 -17.94 -11.58
C LEU A 109 -11.16 -19.08 -12.60
N ARG A 110 -11.25 -18.74 -13.89
CA ARG A 110 -11.61 -19.65 -15.00
C ARG A 110 -10.36 -20.17 -15.69
N ASP A 111 -9.45 -19.25 -16.02
CA ASP A 111 -8.29 -19.50 -16.87
C ASP A 111 -7.01 -19.71 -16.05
N GLY A 112 -7.01 -19.29 -14.77
CA GLY A 112 -5.86 -19.36 -13.88
C GLY A 112 -5.00 -18.09 -13.91
N TYR A 113 -3.74 -18.25 -13.55
CA TYR A 113 -2.70 -17.21 -13.60
C TYR A 113 -1.68 -17.60 -14.68
N ASP A 114 -0.90 -16.64 -15.15
CA ASP A 114 0.17 -16.81 -16.14
C ASP A 114 -0.32 -16.97 -17.59
N PHE A 115 0.61 -16.99 -18.55
CA PHE A 115 0.32 -17.31 -19.95
C PHE A 115 -0.09 -18.77 -20.08
N GLY A 116 -1.26 -19.00 -20.68
CA GLY A 116 -1.86 -20.33 -20.74
C GLY A 116 -2.75 -20.56 -21.96
N PRO A 117 -3.59 -21.62 -21.93
CA PRO A 117 -4.44 -22.00 -23.06
C PRO A 117 -5.39 -20.89 -23.54
N ALA A 118 -5.90 -20.05 -22.62
CA ALA A 118 -6.78 -18.94 -22.97
C ALA A 118 -6.05 -17.88 -23.81
N GLY A 119 -4.83 -17.50 -23.41
CA GLY A 119 -3.99 -16.57 -24.17
C GLY A 119 -3.61 -17.12 -25.54
N LEU A 120 -3.27 -18.41 -25.64
CA LEU A 120 -2.97 -19.05 -26.92
C LEU A 120 -4.21 -19.14 -27.82
N ALA A 121 -5.39 -19.43 -27.26
CA ALA A 121 -6.64 -19.44 -28.00
C ALA A 121 -6.96 -18.05 -28.56
N GLU A 122 -6.76 -17.01 -27.76
CA GLU A 122 -6.95 -15.63 -28.20
C GLU A 122 -5.96 -15.23 -29.29
N ALA A 123 -4.67 -15.60 -29.15
CA ALA A 123 -3.66 -15.37 -30.18
C ALA A 123 -4.08 -15.97 -31.53
N ARG A 124 -4.59 -17.21 -31.53
CA ARG A 124 -5.12 -17.87 -32.72
C ARG A 124 -6.36 -17.18 -33.27
N ARG A 125 -7.28 -16.75 -32.40
CA ARG A 125 -8.51 -16.06 -32.78
C ARG A 125 -8.24 -14.76 -33.53
N VAL A 126 -7.23 -13.99 -33.10
CA VAL A 126 -6.85 -12.73 -33.76
C VAL A 126 -5.84 -12.94 -34.89
N GLY A 127 -5.38 -14.17 -35.13
CA GLY A 127 -4.36 -14.48 -36.14
C GLY A 127 -3.00 -13.86 -35.82
N ALA A 128 -2.62 -13.81 -34.54
CA ALA A 128 -1.37 -13.22 -34.11
C ALA A 128 -0.16 -14.02 -34.60
N GLY A 129 0.78 -13.32 -35.24
CA GLY A 129 2.11 -13.87 -35.57
C GLY A 129 3.09 -13.74 -34.40
N LEU A 130 2.79 -12.86 -33.44
CA LEU A 130 3.62 -12.58 -32.28
C LEU A 130 2.76 -12.42 -31.03
N ILE A 131 3.19 -13.04 -29.93
CA ILE A 131 2.66 -12.83 -28.58
C ILE A 131 3.73 -12.11 -27.76
N ILE A 132 3.33 -11.07 -27.03
CA ILE A 132 4.16 -10.39 -26.03
C ILE A 132 3.45 -10.51 -24.68
N THR A 133 4.05 -11.18 -23.71
CA THR A 133 3.46 -11.27 -22.36
C THR A 133 3.94 -10.11 -21.49
N CYS A 134 3.09 -9.66 -20.56
CA CYS A 134 3.38 -8.61 -19.58
C CYS A 134 3.09 -9.14 -18.18
N ASP A 135 4.09 -9.07 -17.30
CA ASP A 135 4.00 -9.53 -15.91
C ASP A 135 3.61 -11.02 -15.75
N CYS A 136 3.95 -11.81 -16.77
CA CYS A 136 3.73 -13.23 -16.81
C CYS A 136 4.60 -13.87 -17.88
N GLY A 137 4.69 -15.20 -17.87
CA GLY A 137 5.30 -16.01 -18.89
C GLY A 137 6.55 -16.73 -18.43
N ILE A 138 7.30 -16.23 -17.43
CA ILE A 138 8.62 -16.79 -17.08
C ILE A 138 8.57 -18.24 -16.58
N THR A 139 7.41 -18.69 -16.10
CA THR A 139 7.17 -20.08 -15.70
C THR A 139 6.30 -20.88 -16.67
N ALA A 140 5.82 -20.26 -17.75
CA ALA A 140 4.83 -20.82 -18.67
C ALA A 140 5.43 -21.73 -19.76
N VAL A 141 6.35 -22.63 -19.39
CA VAL A 141 7.15 -23.46 -20.32
C VAL A 141 6.27 -24.19 -21.36
N GLU A 142 5.23 -24.88 -20.91
CA GLU A 142 4.36 -25.68 -21.79
C GLU A 142 3.49 -24.80 -22.70
N ALA A 143 2.96 -23.69 -22.19
CA ALA A 143 2.15 -22.78 -22.99
C ALA A 143 2.97 -22.10 -24.09
N VAL A 144 4.20 -21.69 -23.76
CA VAL A 144 5.16 -21.12 -24.72
C VAL A 144 5.53 -22.16 -25.78
N ARG A 145 5.82 -23.42 -25.38
CA ARG A 145 6.09 -24.51 -26.32
C ARG A 145 4.92 -24.74 -27.27
N ALA A 146 3.68 -24.72 -26.77
CA ALA A 146 2.48 -24.88 -27.58
C ALA A 146 2.27 -23.71 -28.56
N ALA A 147 2.59 -22.47 -28.16
CA ALA A 147 2.54 -21.30 -29.03
C ALA A 147 3.59 -21.39 -30.16
N ARG A 148 4.83 -21.76 -29.81
CA ARG A 148 5.92 -21.97 -30.80
C ARG A 148 5.59 -23.09 -31.78
N ALA A 149 5.03 -24.20 -31.30
CA ALA A 149 4.57 -25.30 -32.15
C ALA A 149 3.43 -24.89 -33.09
N ALA A 150 2.66 -23.85 -32.73
CA ALA A 150 1.64 -23.25 -33.59
C ALA A 150 2.21 -22.22 -34.59
N GLY A 151 3.52 -22.04 -34.64
CA GLY A 151 4.18 -21.07 -35.53
C GLY A 151 4.11 -19.63 -35.04
N ILE A 152 3.77 -19.40 -33.77
CA ILE A 152 3.64 -18.05 -33.19
C ILE A 152 4.93 -17.72 -32.43
N ASP A 153 5.54 -16.57 -32.70
CA ASP A 153 6.66 -16.06 -31.90
C ASP A 153 6.17 -15.60 -30.52
N VAL A 154 6.99 -15.80 -29.48
CA VAL A 154 6.65 -15.40 -28.11
C VAL A 154 7.79 -14.58 -27.54
N ILE A 155 7.47 -13.37 -27.05
CA ILE A 155 8.36 -12.53 -26.25
C ILE A 155 7.79 -12.49 -24.85
N ILE A 156 8.61 -12.84 -23.86
CA ILE A 156 8.23 -12.75 -22.45
C ILE A 156 8.74 -11.43 -21.89
N THR A 157 7.87 -10.65 -21.23
CA THR A 157 8.29 -9.52 -20.38
C THR A 157 7.78 -9.76 -18.96
N ASP A 158 8.72 -10.06 -18.05
CA ASP A 158 8.40 -10.54 -16.70
C ASP A 158 9.49 -10.09 -15.71
N HIS A 159 9.22 -10.22 -14.42
CA HIS A 159 10.11 -9.85 -13.33
C HIS A 159 10.05 -10.84 -12.14
N HIS A 160 9.24 -11.89 -12.27
CA HIS A 160 9.20 -12.99 -11.31
C HIS A 160 10.53 -13.76 -11.29
N LEU A 161 10.72 -14.64 -10.31
CA LEU A 161 11.94 -15.45 -10.27
C LEU A 161 11.88 -16.50 -11.38
N PRO A 162 12.92 -16.59 -12.23
CA PRO A 162 13.01 -17.66 -13.22
C PRO A 162 12.97 -19.04 -12.57
N GLY A 163 12.37 -20.00 -13.27
CA GLY A 163 12.41 -21.42 -12.91
C GLY A 163 13.78 -22.05 -13.15
N ASP A 164 13.88 -23.36 -12.93
CA ASP A 164 15.11 -24.14 -13.22
C ASP A 164 15.45 -24.14 -14.73
N GLU A 165 14.43 -24.03 -15.57
CA GLU A 165 14.55 -23.84 -17.01
C GLU A 165 13.79 -22.59 -17.45
N LEU A 166 14.32 -21.88 -18.45
CA LEU A 166 13.61 -20.79 -19.11
C LEU A 166 12.63 -21.35 -20.14
N PRO A 167 11.43 -20.76 -20.29
CA PRO A 167 10.51 -21.13 -21.36
C PRO A 167 11.19 -20.97 -22.74
N PRO A 168 10.89 -21.86 -23.71
CA PRO A 168 11.50 -21.82 -25.04
C PRO A 168 10.89 -20.71 -25.92
N ALA A 169 10.84 -19.48 -25.39
CA ALA A 169 10.33 -18.30 -26.06
C ALA A 169 11.33 -17.80 -27.11
N SER A 170 10.87 -16.96 -28.04
CA SER A 170 11.71 -16.31 -29.04
C SER A 170 12.62 -15.23 -28.42
N ALA A 171 12.20 -14.66 -27.28
CA ALA A 171 12.99 -13.78 -26.41
C ALA A 171 12.41 -13.77 -24.99
N VAL A 172 13.26 -13.66 -23.96
CA VAL A 172 12.84 -13.54 -22.55
C VAL A 172 13.44 -12.31 -21.89
N LEU A 173 12.65 -11.28 -21.67
CA LEU A 173 13.06 -10.04 -21.02
C LEU A 173 12.69 -10.11 -19.55
N ASP A 174 13.67 -10.43 -18.72
CA ASP A 174 13.53 -10.44 -17.27
C ASP A 174 14.83 -9.96 -16.62
N PRO A 175 14.80 -8.86 -15.83
CA PRO A 175 15.98 -8.35 -15.14
C PRO A 175 16.64 -9.37 -14.22
N ARG A 176 15.88 -10.29 -13.63
CA ARG A 176 16.33 -11.31 -12.65
C ARG A 176 16.95 -12.54 -13.29
N ARG A 177 16.96 -12.64 -14.62
CA ARG A 177 17.81 -13.60 -15.33
C ARG A 177 19.27 -13.43 -14.92
N ALA A 178 19.95 -14.55 -14.70
CA ALA A 178 21.35 -14.56 -14.26
C ALA A 178 22.30 -13.94 -15.28
N ASP A 179 21.99 -14.05 -16.57
CA ASP A 179 22.77 -13.52 -17.70
C ASP A 179 22.35 -12.10 -18.13
N CYS A 180 21.29 -11.53 -17.52
CA CYS A 180 20.83 -10.19 -17.87
C CYS A 180 21.69 -9.13 -17.15
N PRO A 181 22.30 -8.17 -17.87
CA PRO A 181 23.12 -7.12 -17.28
C PRO A 181 22.34 -5.96 -16.67
N SER A 182 21.00 -6.04 -16.54
CA SER A 182 20.19 -4.97 -15.95
C SER A 182 20.75 -4.49 -14.60
N GLU A 183 20.91 -3.17 -14.46
CA GLU A 183 21.39 -2.51 -13.24
C GLU A 183 20.35 -2.54 -12.11
N ASP A 184 19.05 -2.52 -12.47
CA ASP A 184 17.94 -2.64 -11.54
C ASP A 184 17.23 -4.00 -11.73
N LYS A 185 17.24 -4.82 -10.68
CA LYS A 185 16.65 -6.17 -10.63
C LYS A 185 15.23 -6.18 -10.05
N GLU A 186 14.73 -5.02 -9.63
CA GLU A 186 13.49 -4.88 -8.87
C GLU A 186 12.39 -4.16 -9.64
N LEU A 187 12.56 -3.96 -10.96
CA LEU A 187 11.49 -3.44 -11.82
C LEU A 187 10.26 -4.35 -11.73
N CYS A 188 9.07 -3.75 -11.77
CA CYS A 188 7.81 -4.49 -11.95
C CYS A 188 7.62 -4.87 -13.44
N GLY A 189 6.68 -5.74 -13.77
CA GLY A 189 6.41 -6.19 -15.15
C GLY A 189 6.14 -5.04 -16.13
N THR A 190 5.35 -4.03 -15.74
CA THR A 190 5.14 -2.79 -16.50
C THR A 190 6.42 -1.98 -16.64
N GLY A 191 7.30 -2.01 -15.63
CA GLY A 191 8.63 -1.42 -15.71
C GLY A 191 9.46 -2.08 -16.81
N VAL A 192 9.47 -3.41 -16.88
CA VAL A 192 10.13 -4.19 -17.95
C VAL A 192 9.52 -3.86 -19.32
N ALA A 193 8.19 -3.80 -19.43
CA ALA A 193 7.49 -3.39 -20.64
C ALA A 193 7.84 -1.95 -21.08
N PHE A 194 8.01 -1.02 -20.13
CA PHE A 194 8.48 0.33 -20.39
C PHE A 194 9.92 0.33 -20.93
N LYS A 195 10.82 -0.50 -20.37
CA LYS A 195 12.20 -0.66 -20.89
C LYS A 195 12.21 -1.24 -22.31
N LEU A 196 11.34 -2.20 -22.61
CA LEU A 196 11.15 -2.70 -23.97
C LEU A 196 10.70 -1.58 -24.91
N ALA A 197 9.72 -0.76 -24.51
CA ALA A 197 9.30 0.41 -25.28
C ALA A 197 10.45 1.39 -25.51
N GLN A 198 11.29 1.67 -24.49
CA GLN A 198 12.49 2.51 -24.63
C GLN A 198 13.47 1.98 -25.67
N ALA A 199 13.70 0.66 -25.75
CA ALA A 199 14.57 0.05 -26.75
C ALA A 199 13.94 0.02 -28.15
N LEU A 200 12.62 -0.12 -28.24
CA LEU A 200 11.87 -0.30 -29.49
C LEU A 200 11.73 1.01 -30.28
N VAL A 201 11.33 2.09 -29.61
CA VAL A 201 10.92 3.35 -30.26
C VAL A 201 12.00 3.95 -31.18
N PRO A 202 13.30 3.99 -30.80
CA PRO A 202 14.32 4.59 -31.67
C PRO A 202 14.54 3.76 -32.95
N THR A 203 14.41 2.43 -32.88
CA THR A 203 14.55 1.52 -34.03
C THR A 203 13.42 1.68 -35.06
N LEU A 204 12.26 2.18 -34.62
CA LEU A 204 11.12 2.52 -35.49
C LEU A 204 11.14 3.98 -35.95
N GLY A 205 12.17 4.75 -35.62
CA GLY A 205 12.32 6.15 -36.03
C GLY A 205 11.35 7.12 -35.34
N VAL A 206 10.77 6.72 -34.22
CA VAL A 206 9.89 7.58 -33.41
C VAL A 206 10.66 8.17 -32.21
N SER A 207 10.10 9.23 -31.62
CA SER A 207 10.77 9.99 -30.55
C SER A 207 11.15 9.08 -29.36
N PRO A 208 12.38 9.18 -28.82
CA PRO A 208 12.79 8.44 -27.63
C PRO A 208 12.01 8.87 -26.38
N HIS A 209 11.28 10.00 -26.43
CA HIS A 209 10.44 10.46 -25.34
C HIS A 209 9.04 9.81 -25.33
N LEU A 210 8.63 9.09 -26.37
CA LEU A 210 7.30 8.46 -26.45
C LEU A 210 6.98 7.59 -25.21
N PRO A 211 7.87 6.72 -24.71
CA PRO A 211 7.61 5.91 -23.51
C PRO A 211 7.35 6.76 -22.26
N LEU A 212 7.93 7.96 -22.16
CA LEU A 212 7.80 8.83 -20.98
C LEU A 212 6.36 9.31 -20.77
N HIS A 213 5.51 9.29 -21.81
CA HIS A 213 4.09 9.62 -21.70
C HIS A 213 3.30 8.56 -20.92
N PHE A 214 3.87 7.37 -20.70
CA PHE A 214 3.22 6.26 -20.00
C PHE A 214 3.68 6.09 -18.55
N LEU A 215 4.46 7.03 -18.01
CA LEU A 215 4.98 6.91 -16.64
C LEU A 215 3.87 6.88 -15.58
N ASP A 216 2.67 7.38 -15.88
CA ASP A 216 1.51 7.24 -15.00
C ASP A 216 1.05 5.79 -14.85
N LEU A 217 1.00 5.02 -15.94
CA LEU A 217 0.75 3.57 -15.90
C LEU A 217 1.88 2.84 -15.19
N VAL A 218 3.14 3.19 -15.47
CA VAL A 218 4.31 2.61 -14.79
C VAL A 218 4.22 2.85 -13.28
N ALA A 219 3.93 4.08 -12.84
CA ALA A 219 3.82 4.39 -11.42
C ALA A 219 2.64 3.70 -10.74
N LEU A 220 1.50 3.56 -11.44
CA LEU A 220 0.34 2.83 -10.96
C LEU A 220 0.71 1.36 -10.71
N ALA A 221 1.34 0.71 -11.67
CA ALA A 221 1.80 -0.67 -11.60
C ALA A 221 2.86 -0.90 -10.52
N THR A 222 3.98 -0.15 -10.57
CA THR A 222 5.11 -0.31 -9.63
C THR A 222 4.67 -0.18 -8.18
N VAL A 223 3.74 0.74 -7.87
CA VAL A 223 3.23 0.88 -6.50
C VAL A 223 2.20 -0.20 -6.16
N ALA A 224 1.40 -0.66 -7.13
CA ALA A 224 0.43 -1.73 -6.92
C ALA A 224 1.08 -3.09 -6.64
N ASP A 225 2.21 -3.36 -7.28
CA ASP A 225 2.97 -4.60 -7.12
C ASP A 225 3.91 -4.59 -5.89
N VAL A 226 3.99 -3.45 -5.19
CA VAL A 226 4.72 -3.33 -3.91
C VAL A 226 6.23 -3.64 -4.08
N VAL A 227 6.79 -3.37 -5.27
CA VAL A 227 8.24 -3.46 -5.48
C VAL A 227 8.99 -2.32 -4.76
N PRO A 228 10.27 -2.52 -4.39
CA PRO A 228 11.07 -1.49 -3.76
C PRO A 228 11.12 -0.18 -4.56
N LEU A 229 10.76 0.94 -3.92
CA LEU A 229 10.88 2.29 -4.49
C LEU A 229 12.30 2.83 -4.33
N THR A 230 13.26 2.13 -4.90
CA THR A 230 14.69 2.46 -5.00
C THR A 230 15.11 2.49 -6.48
N GLY A 231 16.36 2.83 -6.79
CA GLY A 231 16.89 2.73 -8.16
C GLY A 231 16.01 3.42 -9.23
N GLU A 232 15.73 2.72 -10.31
CA GLU A 232 14.90 3.20 -11.41
C GLU A 232 13.43 3.31 -11.00
N ASN A 233 12.90 2.36 -10.21
CA ASN A 233 11.52 2.44 -9.70
C ASN A 233 11.25 3.77 -8.99
N ARG A 234 12.21 4.27 -8.20
CA ARG A 234 12.10 5.55 -7.50
C ARG A 234 11.99 6.74 -8.46
N ILE A 235 12.70 6.69 -9.57
CA ILE A 235 12.68 7.70 -10.64
C ILE A 235 11.32 7.62 -11.36
N LEU A 236 10.98 6.45 -11.88
CA LEU A 236 9.75 6.22 -12.64
C LEU A 236 8.51 6.62 -11.83
N VAL A 237 8.41 6.18 -10.58
CA VAL A 237 7.28 6.51 -9.70
C VAL A 237 7.25 8.00 -9.35
N ARG A 238 8.38 8.68 -9.16
CA ARG A 238 8.40 10.12 -8.86
C ARG A 238 7.76 10.94 -9.97
N HIS A 239 8.13 10.66 -11.21
CA HIS A 239 7.64 11.38 -12.38
C HIS A 239 6.22 10.92 -12.75
N GLY A 240 5.98 9.60 -12.68
CA GLY A 240 4.68 9.02 -12.96
C GLY A 240 3.58 9.44 -12.00
N LEU A 241 3.84 9.61 -10.70
CA LEU A 241 2.84 10.16 -9.76
C LEU A 241 2.40 11.58 -10.11
N LYS A 242 3.28 12.40 -10.70
CA LYS A 242 2.91 13.73 -11.19
C LYS A 242 2.00 13.62 -12.42
N LEU A 243 2.37 12.75 -13.38
CA LEU A 243 1.55 12.50 -14.56
C LEU A 243 0.19 11.90 -14.20
N LEU A 244 0.14 10.97 -13.24
CA LEU A 244 -1.09 10.30 -12.82
C LEU A 244 -2.13 11.30 -12.30
N ALA A 245 -1.70 12.37 -11.62
CA ALA A 245 -2.57 13.44 -11.14
C ALA A 245 -3.15 14.32 -12.28
N GLN A 246 -2.53 14.29 -13.45
CA GLN A 246 -2.85 15.11 -14.62
C GLN A 246 -2.92 14.23 -15.88
N SER A 247 -3.33 12.97 -15.71
CA SER A 247 -3.21 11.98 -16.78
C SER A 247 -4.04 12.41 -17.98
N HIS A 248 -3.52 12.17 -19.18
CA HIS A 248 -4.23 12.44 -20.42
C HIS A 248 -5.08 11.25 -20.87
N TRP A 249 -4.85 10.06 -20.29
CA TRP A 249 -5.62 8.86 -20.60
C TRP A 249 -7.02 8.96 -20.00
N THR A 250 -8.04 8.87 -20.87
CA THR A 250 -9.45 9.00 -20.47
C THR A 250 -9.83 8.00 -19.37
N GLY A 251 -9.43 6.74 -19.50
CA GLY A 251 -9.58 5.73 -18.46
C GLY A 251 -8.98 6.07 -17.10
N VAL A 252 -7.73 6.53 -17.10
CA VAL A 252 -7.01 6.89 -15.87
C VAL A 252 -7.64 8.10 -15.20
N ARG A 253 -8.08 9.10 -15.96
CA ARG A 253 -8.84 10.25 -15.44
C ARG A 253 -10.14 9.80 -14.78
N ALA A 254 -10.92 8.95 -15.44
CA ALA A 254 -12.17 8.42 -14.89
C ALA A 254 -11.95 7.63 -13.59
N LEU A 255 -10.85 6.88 -13.49
CA LEU A 255 -10.44 6.18 -12.27
C LEU A 255 -10.12 7.16 -11.13
N VAL A 256 -9.31 8.20 -11.41
CA VAL A 256 -8.93 9.25 -10.44
C VAL A 256 -10.15 10.04 -9.96
N GLU A 257 -11.06 10.37 -10.87
CA GLU A 257 -12.29 11.07 -10.57
C GLU A 257 -13.23 10.26 -9.69
N THR A 258 -13.48 9.00 -10.06
CA THR A 258 -14.32 8.08 -9.26
C THR A 258 -13.71 7.79 -7.89
N ALA A 259 -12.38 7.86 -7.78
CA ALA A 259 -11.67 7.77 -6.50
C ALA A 259 -11.76 9.04 -5.62
N GLY A 260 -12.36 10.13 -6.12
CA GLY A 260 -12.46 11.40 -5.40
C GLY A 260 -11.11 12.11 -5.25
N LEU A 261 -10.18 11.88 -6.18
CA LEU A 261 -8.81 12.40 -6.16
C LEU A 261 -8.58 13.55 -7.15
N THR A 262 -9.60 13.98 -7.88
CA THR A 262 -9.53 15.10 -8.82
C THR A 262 -8.94 16.36 -8.17
N GLY A 263 -7.95 16.97 -8.85
CA GLY A 263 -7.29 18.19 -8.40
C GLY A 263 -6.35 18.01 -7.19
N LYS A 264 -6.17 16.79 -6.67
CA LYS A 264 -5.29 16.52 -5.52
C LYS A 264 -3.94 16.00 -5.98
N PRO A 265 -2.83 16.34 -5.30
CA PRO A 265 -1.55 15.66 -5.50
C PRO A 265 -1.68 14.16 -5.21
N ILE A 266 -1.33 13.33 -6.20
CA ILE A 266 -1.33 11.88 -6.02
C ILE A 266 -0.01 11.44 -5.38
N LYS A 267 -0.11 10.61 -4.34
CA LYS A 267 1.01 10.04 -3.60
C LYS A 267 0.96 8.52 -3.73
N SER A 268 2.08 7.84 -3.48
CA SER A 268 2.12 6.36 -3.51
C SER A 268 1.05 5.71 -2.61
N GLY A 269 0.75 6.31 -1.46
CA GLY A 269 -0.35 5.85 -0.60
C GLY A 269 -1.73 5.91 -1.28
N HIS A 270 -2.01 6.94 -2.09
CA HIS A 270 -3.25 6.98 -2.87
C HIS A 270 -3.28 5.87 -3.93
N VAL A 271 -2.13 5.59 -4.55
CA VAL A 271 -2.04 4.50 -5.53
C VAL A 271 -2.29 3.14 -4.86
N GLY A 272 -1.51 2.79 -3.84
CA GLY A 272 -1.57 1.48 -3.19
C GLY A 272 -2.86 1.20 -2.41
N PHE A 273 -3.49 2.25 -1.84
CA PHE A 273 -4.67 2.07 -0.98
C PHE A 273 -6.00 2.56 -1.58
N ILE A 274 -5.99 3.30 -2.70
CA ILE A 274 -7.22 3.86 -3.29
C ILE A 274 -7.37 3.44 -4.76
N LEU A 275 -6.37 3.72 -5.62
CA LEU A 275 -6.49 3.49 -7.06
C LEU A 275 -6.32 2.00 -7.42
N ALA A 276 -5.18 1.40 -7.09
CA ALA A 276 -4.89 0.00 -7.42
C ALA A 276 -5.94 -0.99 -6.88
N PRO A 277 -6.49 -0.81 -5.65
CA PRO A 277 -7.59 -1.65 -5.15
C PRO A 277 -8.84 -1.72 -6.03
N ARG A 278 -9.15 -0.69 -6.82
CA ARG A 278 -10.32 -0.66 -7.72
C ARG A 278 -10.10 -1.56 -8.94
N LEU A 279 -8.95 -1.42 -9.59
CA LEU A 279 -8.55 -2.29 -10.70
C LEU A 279 -8.40 -3.75 -10.25
N ASN A 280 -7.76 -3.98 -9.09
CA ASN A 280 -7.61 -5.32 -8.53
C ASN A 280 -8.93 -5.97 -8.09
N ALA A 281 -9.99 -5.20 -7.85
CA ALA A 281 -11.29 -5.77 -7.50
C ALA A 281 -11.88 -6.56 -8.68
N ALA A 282 -11.68 -6.08 -9.92
CA ALA A 282 -12.08 -6.76 -11.13
C ALA A 282 -11.46 -8.15 -11.23
N GLY A 283 -10.12 -8.25 -11.16
CA GLY A 283 -9.43 -9.55 -11.22
C GLY A 283 -9.68 -10.50 -10.04
N ARG A 284 -10.32 -10.03 -8.95
CA ARG A 284 -10.62 -10.85 -7.76
C ARG A 284 -12.04 -11.38 -7.72
N ILE A 285 -13.02 -10.55 -8.09
CA ILE A 285 -14.45 -10.87 -7.93
C ILE A 285 -15.32 -10.52 -9.16
N GLY A 286 -14.72 -10.02 -10.24
CA GLY A 286 -15.40 -9.65 -11.49
C GLY A 286 -14.58 -10.09 -12.72
N ASP A 287 -14.73 -9.37 -13.84
CA ASP A 287 -13.96 -9.62 -15.07
C ASP A 287 -12.73 -8.69 -15.12
N ALA A 288 -11.52 -9.27 -15.13
CA ALA A 288 -10.27 -8.54 -15.21
C ALA A 288 -10.14 -7.68 -16.50
N ASN A 289 -10.87 -8.04 -17.57
CA ASN A 289 -10.90 -7.25 -18.79
C ASN A 289 -11.47 -5.85 -18.57
N ASP A 290 -12.32 -5.61 -17.57
CA ASP A 290 -12.85 -4.28 -17.32
C ASP A 290 -11.76 -3.29 -16.92
N GLY A 291 -10.76 -3.73 -16.15
CA GLY A 291 -9.63 -2.89 -15.79
C GLY A 291 -8.75 -2.56 -17.00
N LEU A 292 -8.44 -3.53 -17.84
CA LEU A 292 -7.71 -3.30 -19.10
C LEU A 292 -8.50 -2.41 -20.07
N ARG A 293 -9.80 -2.67 -20.25
CA ARG A 293 -10.71 -1.87 -21.08
C ARG A 293 -10.77 -0.44 -20.59
N LEU A 294 -10.84 -0.20 -19.28
CA LEU A 294 -10.76 1.15 -18.73
C LEU A 294 -9.46 1.83 -19.17
N LEU A 295 -8.30 1.21 -18.95
CA LEU A 295 -6.99 1.79 -19.28
C LEU A 295 -6.81 2.06 -20.79
N LEU A 296 -7.48 1.29 -21.65
CA LEU A 296 -7.45 1.44 -23.10
C LEU A 296 -8.56 2.35 -23.66
N SER A 297 -9.61 2.65 -22.89
CA SER A 297 -10.73 3.44 -23.39
C SER A 297 -10.33 4.90 -23.61
N ASP A 298 -10.69 5.42 -24.78
CA ASP A 298 -10.57 6.83 -25.15
C ASP A 298 -11.95 7.54 -25.10
N ASP A 299 -13.06 6.79 -24.92
CA ASP A 299 -14.42 7.33 -24.77
C ASP A 299 -14.70 7.72 -23.31
N PRO A 300 -14.96 9.01 -23.02
CA PRO A 300 -15.27 9.47 -21.67
C PRO A 300 -16.50 8.79 -21.03
N GLN A 301 -17.52 8.46 -21.83
CA GLN A 301 -18.74 7.84 -21.32
C GLN A 301 -18.50 6.39 -20.95
N GLU A 302 -17.84 5.62 -21.82
CA GLU A 302 -17.44 4.25 -21.53
C GLU A 302 -16.51 4.20 -20.32
N ALA A 303 -15.46 5.02 -20.28
CA ALA A 303 -14.51 5.07 -19.17
C ALA A 303 -15.21 5.40 -17.84
N ALA A 304 -16.13 6.37 -17.81
CA ALA A 304 -16.88 6.71 -16.62
C ALA A 304 -17.87 5.59 -16.19
N ALA A 305 -18.43 4.84 -17.12
CA ALA A 305 -19.25 3.67 -16.82
C ALA A 305 -18.41 2.56 -16.17
N ILE A 306 -17.30 2.18 -16.80
CA ILE A 306 -16.40 1.13 -16.30
C ILE A 306 -15.80 1.54 -14.95
N ALA A 307 -15.35 2.78 -14.78
CA ALA A 307 -14.79 3.24 -13.50
C ALA A 307 -15.80 3.14 -12.33
N ARG A 308 -17.09 3.43 -12.57
CA ARG A 308 -18.16 3.25 -11.57
C ARG A 308 -18.44 1.78 -11.26
N GLU A 309 -18.36 0.92 -12.27
CA GLU A 309 -18.47 -0.52 -12.07
C GLU A 309 -17.31 -1.07 -11.22
N LEU A 310 -16.07 -0.67 -11.52
CA LEU A 310 -14.90 -1.00 -10.70
C LEU A 310 -15.03 -0.51 -9.26
N GLU A 311 -15.62 0.67 -9.04
CA GLU A 311 -15.89 1.15 -7.68
C GLU A 311 -16.93 0.28 -6.95
N THR A 312 -17.98 -0.13 -7.66
CA THR A 312 -19.00 -1.03 -7.11
C THR A 312 -18.40 -2.39 -6.74
N LEU A 313 -17.56 -2.95 -7.62
CA LEU A 313 -16.81 -4.18 -7.37
C LEU A 313 -15.86 -4.00 -6.17
N ASN A 314 -15.13 -2.89 -6.09
CA ASN A 314 -14.24 -2.61 -4.98
C ASN A 314 -14.99 -2.54 -3.64
N ALA A 315 -16.14 -1.86 -3.59
CA ALA A 315 -16.99 -1.81 -2.39
C ALA A 315 -17.51 -3.20 -2.00
N ARG A 316 -17.98 -3.99 -2.98
CA ARG A 316 -18.43 -5.37 -2.74
C ARG A 316 -17.31 -6.26 -2.23
N ARG A 317 -16.11 -6.14 -2.80
CA ARG A 317 -14.91 -6.84 -2.37
C ARG A 317 -14.54 -6.47 -0.94
N GLN A 318 -14.55 -5.19 -0.58
CA GLN A 318 -14.26 -4.74 0.79
C GLN A 318 -15.28 -5.28 1.82
N ALA A 319 -16.57 -5.30 1.47
CA ALA A 319 -17.60 -5.90 2.33
C ALA A 319 -17.39 -7.40 2.54
N LEU A 320 -16.98 -8.11 1.49
CA LEU A 320 -16.62 -9.53 1.53
C LEU A 320 -15.35 -9.79 2.35
N ASP A 321 -14.29 -8.98 2.14
CA ASP A 321 -13.05 -8.99 2.92
C ASP A 321 -13.35 -8.85 4.42
N GLN A 322 -14.22 -7.91 4.78
CA GLN A 322 -14.57 -7.62 6.17
C GLN A 322 -15.35 -8.78 6.81
N ARG A 323 -16.38 -9.28 6.13
CA ARG A 323 -17.18 -10.42 6.61
C ARG A 323 -16.31 -11.67 6.83
N ILE A 324 -15.50 -12.05 5.84
CA ILE A 324 -14.62 -13.23 5.94
C ILE A 324 -13.59 -13.02 7.05
N LEU A 325 -13.06 -11.80 7.22
CA LEU A 325 -12.15 -11.49 8.33
C LEU A 325 -12.82 -11.67 9.70
N ASP A 326 -14.04 -11.16 9.87
CA ASP A 326 -14.77 -11.27 11.13
C ASP A 326 -15.06 -12.74 11.47
N GLU A 327 -15.55 -13.52 10.51
CA GLU A 327 -15.76 -14.96 10.66
C GLU A 327 -14.45 -15.73 10.98
N ALA A 328 -13.37 -15.40 10.27
CA ALA A 328 -12.08 -16.04 10.45
C ALA A 328 -11.45 -15.70 11.81
N VAL A 329 -11.62 -14.47 12.29
CA VAL A 329 -11.20 -14.04 13.64
C VAL A 329 -11.98 -14.81 14.70
N GLU A 330 -13.30 -14.88 14.58
CA GLU A 330 -14.13 -15.63 15.51
C GLU A 330 -13.75 -17.12 15.54
N LEU A 331 -13.45 -17.71 14.37
CA LEU A 331 -12.99 -19.08 14.30
C LEU A 331 -11.60 -19.25 14.91
N ALA A 332 -10.66 -18.34 14.62
CA ALA A 332 -9.32 -18.32 15.21
C ALA A 332 -9.39 -18.28 16.73
N GLU A 333 -10.20 -17.38 17.31
CA GLU A 333 -10.36 -17.24 18.76
C GLU A 333 -10.93 -18.50 19.43
N ARG A 334 -11.70 -19.33 18.70
CA ARG A 334 -12.22 -20.60 19.20
C ARG A 334 -11.23 -21.76 19.11
N VAL A 335 -10.38 -21.78 18.08
CA VAL A 335 -9.54 -22.96 17.77
C VAL A 335 -8.09 -22.79 18.17
N LEU A 336 -7.56 -21.57 18.12
CA LEU A 336 -6.14 -21.27 18.29
C LEU A 336 -5.69 -21.56 19.73
N GLN A 337 -4.71 -22.44 19.86
CA GLN A 337 -4.04 -22.75 21.12
C GLN A 337 -2.68 -22.04 21.21
N PRO A 338 -2.15 -21.80 22.43
CA PRO A 338 -0.85 -21.16 22.61
C PRO A 338 0.28 -21.83 21.83
N ASP A 339 0.28 -23.16 21.75
CA ASP A 339 1.36 -23.95 21.13
C ASP A 339 1.23 -24.11 19.60
N ASP A 340 0.11 -23.68 19.01
CA ASP A 340 -0.12 -23.81 17.56
C ASP A 340 0.89 -22.97 16.76
N ARG A 341 1.70 -23.62 15.93
CA ARG A 341 2.72 -22.93 15.12
C ARG A 341 2.16 -22.22 13.90
N ALA A 342 0.94 -22.56 13.48
CA ALA A 342 0.24 -21.98 12.34
C ALA A 342 -1.26 -21.92 12.60
N LEU A 343 -1.94 -20.99 11.94
CA LEU A 343 -3.38 -20.84 11.96
C LEU A 343 -3.94 -21.45 10.67
N VAL A 344 -4.72 -22.52 10.76
CA VAL A 344 -5.37 -23.16 9.60
C VAL A 344 -6.88 -23.09 9.80
N LEU A 345 -7.56 -22.31 8.97
CA LEU A 345 -9.00 -22.10 9.06
C LEU A 345 -9.68 -22.47 7.75
N ALA A 346 -10.90 -23.00 7.86
CA ALA A 346 -11.69 -23.33 6.69
C ALA A 346 -13.17 -23.05 6.97
N ALA A 347 -13.87 -22.51 5.99
CA ALA A 347 -15.32 -22.34 6.02
C ALA A 347 -15.93 -22.51 4.63
N ASP A 348 -17.22 -22.87 4.62
CA ASP A 348 -18.01 -22.90 3.39
C ASP A 348 -18.25 -21.45 2.91
N ALA A 349 -18.36 -21.23 1.60
CA ALA A 349 -18.65 -19.93 0.97
C ALA A 349 -17.61 -18.81 1.16
N TRP A 350 -16.41 -19.10 1.68
CA TRP A 350 -15.29 -18.16 1.62
C TRP A 350 -14.78 -18.00 0.20
N HIS A 351 -14.81 -16.76 -0.29
CA HIS A 351 -14.51 -16.47 -1.69
C HIS A 351 -13.00 -16.57 -2.00
N PRO A 352 -12.58 -17.36 -3.01
CA PRO A 352 -11.16 -17.57 -3.34
C PRO A 352 -10.39 -16.29 -3.67
N GLY A 353 -11.03 -15.30 -4.29
CA GLY A 353 -10.42 -14.01 -4.60
C GLY A 353 -10.06 -13.14 -3.39
N VAL A 354 -10.57 -13.48 -2.20
CA VAL A 354 -10.48 -12.68 -0.96
C VAL A 354 -9.67 -13.36 0.15
N ILE A 355 -9.72 -14.69 0.26
CA ILE A 355 -9.05 -15.43 1.34
C ILE A 355 -7.56 -15.09 1.49
N GLY A 356 -6.85 -14.76 0.41
CA GLY A 356 -5.45 -14.34 0.49
C GLY A 356 -5.23 -12.99 1.20
N ILE A 357 -6.18 -12.05 1.08
CA ILE A 357 -6.14 -10.75 1.77
C ILE A 357 -6.37 -10.96 3.27
N VAL A 358 -7.38 -11.77 3.60
CA VAL A 358 -7.73 -12.06 4.99
C VAL A 358 -6.59 -12.83 5.69
N ALA A 359 -5.97 -13.79 5.01
CA ALA A 359 -4.82 -14.53 5.54
C ALA A 359 -3.67 -13.59 5.92
N SER A 360 -3.35 -12.57 5.11
CA SER A 360 -2.31 -11.59 5.46
C SER A 360 -2.67 -10.78 6.71
N ARG A 361 -3.93 -10.35 6.84
CA ARG A 361 -4.39 -9.62 8.05
C ARG A 361 -4.34 -10.48 9.31
N LEU A 362 -4.60 -11.78 9.19
CA LEU A 362 -4.48 -12.71 10.32
C LEU A 362 -3.02 -12.96 10.69
N VAL A 363 -2.10 -13.04 9.72
CA VAL A 363 -0.65 -13.06 9.99
C VAL A 363 -0.25 -11.83 10.79
N GLU A 364 -0.68 -10.63 10.39
CA GLU A 364 -0.38 -9.38 11.11
C GLU A 364 -0.99 -9.34 12.51
N ARG A 365 -2.19 -9.92 12.69
CA ARG A 365 -2.90 -9.94 13.97
C ARG A 365 -2.31 -10.93 14.96
N TYR A 366 -1.97 -12.14 14.51
CA TYR A 366 -1.58 -13.26 15.37
C TYR A 366 -0.08 -13.57 15.34
N GLY A 367 0.68 -12.97 14.41
CA GLY A 367 2.12 -13.21 14.27
C GLY A 367 2.46 -14.64 13.81
N ARG A 368 1.49 -15.36 13.23
CA ARG A 368 1.61 -16.78 12.87
C ARG A 368 1.34 -16.99 11.38
N PRO A 369 2.08 -17.89 10.70
CA PRO A 369 1.70 -18.36 9.37
C PRO A 369 0.22 -18.76 9.35
N THR A 370 -0.52 -18.26 8.38
CA THR A 370 -1.98 -18.45 8.29
C THR A 370 -2.38 -19.05 6.95
N PHE A 371 -3.22 -20.08 7.00
CA PHE A 371 -3.81 -20.75 5.85
C PHE A 371 -5.33 -20.64 5.95
N LEU A 372 -5.96 -20.09 4.92
CA LEU A 372 -7.42 -20.03 4.80
C LEU A 372 -7.88 -20.90 3.64
N ILE A 373 -8.94 -21.67 3.85
CA ILE A 373 -9.54 -22.55 2.84
C ILE A 373 -11.01 -22.19 2.68
N GLY A 374 -11.42 -21.84 1.47
CA GLY A 374 -12.83 -21.72 1.11
C GLY A 374 -13.32 -22.96 0.39
N TRP A 375 -14.34 -23.62 0.94
CA TRP A 375 -14.98 -24.76 0.29
C TRP A 375 -15.96 -24.28 -0.78
N GLU A 376 -15.95 -24.94 -1.94
CA GLU A 376 -16.99 -24.75 -2.95
C GLU A 376 -18.30 -25.36 -2.42
N GLU A 377 -19.42 -24.67 -2.64
CA GLU A 377 -20.70 -25.05 -2.07
C GLU A 377 -21.13 -26.44 -2.56
N GLY A 378 -21.39 -27.36 -1.65
CA GLY A 378 -21.73 -28.76 -1.96
C GLY A 378 -20.55 -29.63 -2.45
N SER A 379 -19.32 -29.13 -2.45
CA SER A 379 -18.13 -29.83 -2.94
C SER A 379 -17.21 -30.30 -1.81
N GLU A 380 -16.47 -31.37 -2.06
CA GLU A 380 -15.32 -31.77 -1.24
C GLU A 380 -14.03 -31.05 -1.61
N VAL A 381 -14.07 -30.22 -2.67
CA VAL A 381 -12.94 -29.43 -3.16
C VAL A 381 -13.06 -28.00 -2.65
N GLY A 382 -11.96 -27.46 -2.14
CA GLY A 382 -11.83 -26.06 -1.75
C GLY A 382 -10.57 -25.42 -2.32
N ARG A 383 -10.53 -24.09 -2.34
CA ARG A 383 -9.32 -23.33 -2.70
C ARG A 383 -8.70 -22.74 -1.45
N GLY A 384 -7.38 -22.89 -1.32
CA GLY A 384 -6.62 -22.42 -0.16
C GLY A 384 -5.69 -21.26 -0.47
N SER A 385 -5.40 -20.43 0.53
CA SER A 385 -4.34 -19.41 0.47
C SER A 385 -3.50 -19.40 1.75
N GLY A 386 -2.18 -19.50 1.59
CA GLY A 386 -1.21 -19.44 2.69
C GLY A 386 -0.44 -18.13 2.71
N ARG A 387 -0.23 -17.55 3.90
CA ARG A 387 0.58 -16.35 4.13
C ARG A 387 1.49 -16.56 5.33
N SER A 388 2.69 -15.99 5.27
CA SER A 388 3.67 -16.04 6.36
C SER A 388 4.25 -14.66 6.62
N GLY A 389 4.48 -14.32 7.90
CA GLY A 389 5.13 -13.07 8.27
C GLY A 389 6.65 -13.10 8.03
N PRO A 390 7.33 -11.95 8.09
CA PRO A 390 8.79 -11.90 8.05
C PRO A 390 9.38 -12.71 9.21
N ARG A 391 10.26 -13.69 8.90
CA ARG A 391 10.97 -14.47 9.93
C ARG A 391 12.00 -13.55 10.61
N GLU A 392 11.86 -13.32 11.90
CA GLU A 392 13.01 -13.00 12.75
C GLU A 392 13.88 -14.27 12.82
N ARG A 393 15.07 -14.23 12.23
CA ARG A 393 16.05 -15.32 12.39
C ARG A 393 16.50 -15.31 13.86
N ARG A 394 16.08 -16.30 14.64
CA ARG A 394 16.81 -16.67 15.87
C ARG A 394 18.06 -17.43 15.46
N ALA A 395 19.21 -17.06 16.02
CA ALA A 395 20.47 -17.75 15.74
C ALA A 395 20.36 -19.23 16.18
N GLY A 396 20.54 -20.17 15.24
CA GLY A 396 20.68 -21.60 15.54
C GLY A 396 19.56 -22.53 15.07
N GLU A 397 18.47 -22.05 14.45
CA GLU A 397 17.39 -22.93 13.95
C GLU A 397 17.62 -23.40 12.51
N ALA A 398 17.68 -24.72 12.29
CA ALA A 398 17.72 -25.33 10.97
C ALA A 398 16.35 -25.29 10.27
N ASP A 399 16.37 -25.12 8.95
CA ASP A 399 15.20 -24.90 8.11
C ASP A 399 14.32 -26.16 8.02
N SER A 400 13.25 -26.23 8.82
CA SER A 400 12.33 -27.37 8.88
C SER A 400 11.00 -27.16 8.14
N LEU A 401 10.87 -26.08 7.35
CA LEU A 401 9.74 -25.90 6.43
C LEU A 401 10.25 -25.90 4.98
N PRO A 402 9.61 -26.63 4.06
CA PRO A 402 10.02 -26.65 2.67
C PRO A 402 10.04 -25.23 2.08
N ARG A 403 11.05 -24.93 1.26
CA ARG A 403 11.26 -23.68 0.51
C ARG A 403 10.02 -23.15 -0.25
N ALA A 404 8.98 -23.97 -0.40
CA ALA A 404 7.75 -23.73 -1.17
C ALA A 404 6.77 -22.70 -0.57
N VAL A 405 6.92 -22.23 0.67
CA VAL A 405 5.96 -21.29 1.31
C VAL A 405 6.40 -19.82 1.19
N ARG A 406 7.56 -19.53 0.59
CA ARG A 406 7.93 -18.16 0.25
C ARG A 406 7.13 -17.74 -0.98
N SER A 407 6.27 -16.73 -0.79
CA SER A 407 5.55 -15.96 -1.83
C SER A 407 4.68 -16.72 -2.85
N ARG A 408 4.45 -18.03 -2.73
CA ARG A 408 3.54 -18.72 -3.66
C ARG A 408 2.09 -18.26 -3.46
N GLN A 409 1.60 -17.47 -4.43
CA GLN A 409 0.19 -17.12 -4.60
C GLN A 409 -0.62 -18.25 -5.27
N SER A 410 -0.15 -19.49 -5.29
CA SER A 410 -0.92 -20.59 -5.86
C SER A 410 -2.04 -21.02 -4.90
N SER A 411 -3.25 -21.17 -5.44
CA SER A 411 -4.39 -21.81 -4.77
C SER A 411 -4.53 -23.25 -5.28
N PRO A 412 -3.73 -24.21 -4.79
CA PRO A 412 -3.96 -25.60 -5.14
C PRO A 412 -5.34 -26.03 -4.61
N GLY A 413 -6.01 -26.93 -5.33
CA GLY A 413 -7.22 -27.57 -4.84
C GLY A 413 -6.92 -28.40 -3.60
N VAL A 414 -7.69 -28.19 -2.53
CA VAL A 414 -7.61 -28.93 -1.27
C VAL A 414 -8.84 -29.84 -1.17
N ARG A 415 -8.66 -31.09 -0.74
CA ARG A 415 -9.76 -32.03 -0.49
C ARG A 415 -10.16 -32.05 0.98
N ARG A 416 -11.45 -32.12 1.26
CA ARG A 416 -12.02 -32.21 2.60
C ARG A 416 -11.73 -33.59 3.21
N ALA A 417 -11.14 -33.64 4.40
CA ALA A 417 -10.99 -34.89 5.16
C ALA A 417 -12.27 -35.20 5.95
N PRO A 418 -12.66 -36.47 6.14
CA PRO A 418 -13.83 -36.83 6.95
C PRO A 418 -13.56 -36.50 8.43
N GLY A 419 -14.30 -35.50 8.96
CA GLY A 419 -14.20 -35.03 10.35
C GLY A 419 -15.23 -33.93 10.66
N PRO A 420 -15.50 -33.63 11.95
CA PRO A 420 -16.51 -32.65 12.34
C PRO A 420 -16.19 -31.26 11.77
N ARG A 421 -17.23 -30.58 11.28
CA ARG A 421 -17.13 -29.23 10.69
C ARG A 421 -16.38 -28.29 11.64
N GLY A 422 -15.19 -27.82 11.24
CA GLY A 422 -14.42 -26.82 11.97
C GLY A 422 -13.03 -27.26 12.48
N ARG A 423 -12.62 -28.53 12.31
CA ARG A 423 -11.23 -28.95 12.57
C ARG A 423 -10.74 -29.92 11.51
N CYS A 424 -9.62 -29.60 10.86
CA CYS A 424 -8.79 -30.64 10.23
C CYS A 424 -8.00 -31.32 11.35
N ALA A 425 -8.34 -32.57 11.70
CA ALA A 425 -7.69 -33.32 12.77
C ALA A 425 -6.21 -33.66 12.48
N ALA A 426 -5.72 -33.39 11.25
CA ALA A 426 -4.38 -33.75 10.80
C ALA A 426 -3.28 -32.71 11.10
N CYS A 427 -3.60 -31.55 11.68
CA CYS A 427 -2.67 -30.40 11.69
C CYS A 427 -1.91 -30.18 13.00
N ARG A 428 -1.93 -31.13 13.95
CA ARG A 428 -1.18 -30.99 15.20
C ARG A 428 0.34 -31.12 15.01
N ASP A 429 0.78 -31.87 13.99
CA ASP A 429 2.21 -32.23 13.89
C ASP A 429 2.90 -31.89 12.55
N GLU A 430 2.22 -31.54 11.47
CA GLU A 430 2.85 -31.06 10.22
C GLU A 430 1.82 -30.36 9.28
N PRO A 431 2.21 -29.40 8.42
CA PRO A 431 1.31 -28.81 7.42
C PRO A 431 0.82 -29.89 6.43
N PRO A 432 -0.42 -29.81 5.93
CA PRO A 432 -0.97 -30.82 5.03
C PRO A 432 -0.07 -30.99 3.80
N ALA A 433 0.38 -32.23 3.55
CA ALA A 433 1.10 -32.57 2.33
C ALA A 433 0.19 -32.32 1.12
N LEU A 434 0.52 -31.28 0.34
CA LEU A 434 -0.07 -31.02 -0.97
C LEU A 434 0.34 -32.16 -1.91
N HIS A 435 -0.51 -33.18 -2.05
CA HIS A 435 -0.27 -34.28 -2.97
C HIS A 435 -0.51 -33.84 -4.42
N ALA A 436 0.57 -33.61 -5.16
CA ALA A 436 0.59 -33.73 -6.61
C ALA A 436 0.88 -35.21 -6.96
N GLY A 437 0.00 -35.85 -7.71
CA GLY A 437 0.07 -37.29 -7.96
C GLY A 437 1.18 -37.72 -8.93
N ARG A 438 2.00 -38.70 -8.53
CA ARG A 438 2.21 -40.02 -9.19
C ARG A 438 3.36 -40.80 -8.51
N ARG A 439 3.15 -42.10 -8.30
CA ARG A 439 4.15 -43.11 -7.89
C ARG A 439 4.85 -43.70 -9.13
N VAL A 440 6.16 -43.93 -9.09
CA VAL A 440 6.85 -45.12 -9.66
C VAL A 440 8.17 -45.43 -8.90
N GLY A 441 8.28 -46.63 -8.31
CA GLY A 441 9.45 -47.55 -8.27
C GLY A 441 10.83 -47.21 -7.66
N GLY A 442 11.09 -47.71 -6.44
CA GLY A 442 12.21 -48.60 -6.03
C GLY A 442 13.72 -48.31 -6.29
N ALA A 443 14.45 -47.90 -5.22
CA ALA A 443 15.77 -48.32 -4.62
C ALA A 443 16.97 -48.89 -5.45
N PRO A 444 18.24 -48.97 -4.92
CA PRO A 444 18.76 -48.69 -3.57
C PRO A 444 20.07 -47.86 -3.45
N ARG A 445 20.53 -47.77 -2.19
CA ARG A 445 21.57 -46.94 -1.52
C ARG A 445 23.02 -47.35 -1.82
N ASP A 446 23.95 -46.39 -1.65
CA ASP A 446 25.31 -46.65 -1.18
C ASP A 446 25.88 -45.52 -0.29
N ARG A 447 26.82 -45.89 0.58
CA ARG A 447 27.27 -45.22 1.82
C ARG A 447 28.71 -44.63 1.72
N VAL A 448 28.89 -43.40 2.26
CA VAL A 448 29.99 -42.93 3.18
C VAL A 448 31.42 -42.73 2.57
N PRO A 449 32.40 -41.94 3.12
CA PRO A 449 32.49 -41.07 4.33
C PRO A 449 33.04 -39.63 4.20
N MET A 450 32.97 -38.93 5.35
CA MET A 450 33.56 -37.67 5.83
C MET A 450 35.07 -37.42 5.61
N GLY A 451 35.44 -36.13 5.53
CA GLY A 451 36.79 -35.61 5.79
C GLY A 451 36.78 -34.18 6.37
N ARG A 452 37.44 -34.01 7.52
CA ARG A 452 37.60 -32.79 8.34
C ARG A 452 38.51 -31.74 7.68
N ARG A 453 38.34 -30.44 8.00
CA ARG A 453 39.39 -29.54 8.53
C ARG A 453 38.87 -28.13 8.83
N ASP A 454 39.38 -27.61 9.95
CA ASP A 454 39.20 -26.27 10.53
C ASP A 454 40.55 -25.48 10.34
N PRO A 455 40.80 -24.26 10.89
CA PRO A 455 40.84 -23.01 10.10
C PRO A 455 42.13 -22.14 10.25
N ARG A 456 42.15 -20.96 9.56
CA ARG A 456 42.94 -19.68 9.76
C ARG A 456 44.33 -19.54 9.06
N PRO A 457 44.96 -18.32 8.97
CA PRO A 457 44.48 -16.92 8.81
C PRO A 457 45.32 -15.99 7.84
N LEU A 458 44.79 -14.78 7.60
CA LEU A 458 45.38 -13.43 7.32
C LEU A 458 46.89 -13.24 6.99
N ALA A 459 47.19 -12.39 5.98
CA ALA A 459 48.29 -11.40 6.02
C ALA A 459 48.17 -10.26 4.98
N ARG A 460 48.80 -9.13 5.33
CA ARG A 460 48.78 -7.76 4.76
C ARG A 460 49.71 -7.54 3.57
N GLY A 461 49.52 -6.43 2.85
CA GLY A 461 50.56 -5.77 2.03
C GLY A 461 50.18 -4.32 1.68
N ALA A 462 51.09 -3.38 1.93
CA ALA A 462 50.95 -1.93 1.73
C ALA A 462 52.07 -1.37 0.82
N ALA A 463 51.95 -0.06 0.50
CA ALA A 463 52.85 0.86 -0.23
C ALA A 463 52.50 1.06 -1.73
N GLY A 464 52.46 2.25 -2.34
CA GLY A 464 52.78 3.64 -1.93
C GLY A 464 53.40 4.40 -3.13
N ARG A 465 53.00 5.67 -3.37
CA ARG A 465 53.71 6.80 -4.08
C ARG A 465 52.66 7.82 -4.61
N ARG A 466 52.55 9.01 -4.02
CA ARG A 466 53.24 10.32 -4.27
C ARG A 466 52.70 11.14 -5.47
N LEU A 467 52.30 12.36 -5.13
CA LEU A 467 51.76 13.49 -5.93
C LEU A 467 52.78 14.12 -6.90
N PRO A 468 52.30 15.01 -7.80
CA PRO A 468 52.74 16.41 -7.72
C PRO A 468 51.60 17.48 -7.85
N PRO A 469 51.90 18.77 -7.56
CA PRO A 469 50.92 19.83 -7.32
C PRO A 469 50.86 20.92 -8.41
N GLY A 470 49.81 21.76 -8.39
CA GLY A 470 49.75 22.99 -9.21
C GLY A 470 48.50 23.83 -8.96
N ALA A 471 48.71 25.09 -8.55
CA ALA A 471 47.74 26.02 -7.98
C ALA A 471 46.79 26.71 -8.98
N ARG A 472 45.67 27.27 -8.48
CA ARG A 472 45.34 28.72 -8.55
C ARG A 472 44.02 29.06 -7.83
N ARG A 473 44.06 30.16 -7.05
CA ARG A 473 42.92 30.89 -6.46
C ARG A 473 42.36 31.90 -7.47
N VAL A 474 41.05 32.13 -7.46
CA VAL A 474 40.33 33.44 -7.61
C VAL A 474 38.93 33.25 -6.97
N ALA A 475 38.59 33.92 -5.85
CA ALA A 475 37.57 35.00 -5.72
C ALA A 475 36.31 34.83 -6.60
N GLY A 476 35.05 34.87 -6.13
CA GLY A 476 34.41 35.67 -5.09
C GLY A 476 33.44 36.64 -5.77
N ALA A 477 32.12 36.51 -5.52
CA ALA A 477 31.09 37.58 -5.52
C ALA A 477 29.65 37.01 -5.62
N ASP A 478 28.92 37.16 -4.52
CA ASP A 478 27.65 37.90 -4.35
C ASP A 478 26.34 37.50 -5.06
N ASP A 479 25.34 37.24 -4.18
CA ASP A 479 23.99 37.82 -4.09
C ASP A 479 23.04 37.82 -5.29
N ALA A 480 21.83 37.27 -5.08
CA ALA A 480 20.67 38.10 -4.74
C ALA A 480 19.36 37.27 -4.68
N ALA A 481 18.63 37.44 -3.59
CA ALA A 481 17.19 37.26 -3.52
C ALA A 481 16.49 38.55 -4.01
N GLY A 482 15.25 38.44 -4.52
CA GLY A 482 14.33 39.59 -4.50
C GLY A 482 13.38 39.76 -5.70
N ALA A 483 12.14 39.32 -5.48
CA ALA A 483 10.84 39.97 -5.75
C ALA A 483 10.68 41.15 -6.75
N GLY A 484 9.50 41.12 -7.42
CA GLY A 484 8.80 42.24 -8.06
C GLY A 484 8.43 41.92 -9.52
N GLY A 485 7.20 42.02 -10.03
CA GLY A 485 5.96 42.64 -9.57
C GLY A 485 5.39 43.56 -10.68
N GLY A 486 4.24 43.18 -11.26
CA GLY A 486 3.29 44.02 -12.04
C GLY A 486 3.69 44.46 -13.46
N ASP A 487 2.77 44.82 -14.37
CA ASP A 487 1.31 44.77 -14.40
C ASP A 487 0.81 45.22 -15.80
N GLY A 488 -0.42 44.83 -16.16
CA GLY A 488 -1.34 45.58 -17.03
C GLY A 488 -1.39 45.32 -18.55
N ALA A 489 -2.53 45.38 -19.25
CA ALA A 489 -3.93 45.56 -18.85
C ALA A 489 -4.89 45.48 -20.08
N GLU A 490 -6.20 45.36 -19.82
CA GLU A 490 -7.38 45.84 -20.62
C GLU A 490 -7.94 44.97 -21.79
N ARG A 491 -9.26 44.80 -22.04
CA ARG A 491 -10.52 45.41 -21.55
C ARG A 491 -11.80 44.65 -22.04
N MET A 492 -12.85 44.68 -21.19
CA MET A 492 -14.31 44.92 -21.42
C MET A 492 -15.19 44.12 -22.43
N ASN A 493 -16.32 43.56 -21.96
CA ASN A 493 -17.66 44.21 -21.98
C ASN A 493 -18.77 43.39 -21.29
N ALA A 494 -19.78 44.11 -20.78
CA ALA A 494 -20.98 43.65 -20.05
C ALA A 494 -22.26 43.82 -20.90
N GLU A 495 -23.37 43.14 -20.55
CA GLU A 495 -24.69 43.76 -20.22
C GLU A 495 -25.91 42.78 -20.19
N ARG A 496 -26.72 42.96 -19.11
CA ARG A 496 -28.22 43.01 -18.97
C ARG A 496 -29.11 41.83 -19.45
N GLY A 497 -30.25 41.50 -18.83
CA GLY A 497 -31.05 42.23 -17.83
C GLY A 497 -32.25 41.44 -17.26
N ARG A 498 -32.86 42.05 -16.22
CA ARG A 498 -33.99 41.62 -15.37
C ARG A 498 -35.36 41.87 -16.00
N ARG A 499 -36.43 41.21 -15.50
CA ARG A 499 -37.75 41.82 -15.21
C ARG A 499 -38.45 41.20 -13.97
N ASN A 500 -39.02 42.11 -13.17
CA ASN A 500 -39.90 41.97 -11.98
C ASN A 500 -41.35 41.57 -12.42
N ALA A 501 -42.42 41.43 -11.62
CA ALA A 501 -42.83 41.89 -10.28
C ALA A 501 -44.11 41.08 -9.86
N GLU A 502 -44.29 40.67 -8.59
CA GLU A 502 -45.10 41.29 -7.51
C GLU A 502 -46.57 40.81 -7.38
N GLN A 503 -46.93 40.32 -6.18
CA GLN A 503 -48.15 40.71 -5.43
C GLN A 503 -48.10 40.26 -3.93
N THR A 504 -47.86 41.25 -3.06
CA THR A 504 -48.59 41.65 -1.83
C THR A 504 -48.71 40.74 -0.56
N LEU A 505 -47.84 41.03 0.43
CA LEU A 505 -48.03 41.32 1.89
C LEU A 505 -49.12 40.64 2.75
N THR A 506 -48.76 39.93 3.85
CA THR A 506 -48.65 40.38 5.28
C THR A 506 -48.31 39.22 6.27
N LEU A 507 -47.56 39.53 7.35
CA LEU A 507 -47.01 38.69 8.46
C LEU A 507 -48.11 38.10 9.41
N PRO A 508 -47.87 37.12 10.35
CA PRO A 508 -46.63 36.78 11.07
C PRO A 508 -46.30 35.28 11.34
N PHE A 509 -45.09 35.06 11.85
CA PHE A 509 -44.49 33.89 12.53
C PHE A 509 -45.34 32.63 12.84
N ARG A 510 -44.91 31.48 12.30
CA ARG A 510 -44.94 30.16 12.97
C ARG A 510 -43.95 29.21 12.28
N VAL A 511 -43.03 28.61 13.03
CA VAL A 511 -42.10 27.57 12.55
C VAL A 511 -42.81 26.20 12.55
N PRO A 512 -42.77 25.43 11.46
CA PRO A 512 -42.98 23.98 11.55
C PRO A 512 -41.87 23.17 10.87
N ARG A 513 -41.10 22.47 11.72
CA ARG A 513 -40.60 21.09 11.61
C ARG A 513 -40.29 20.55 10.20
N SER A 514 -39.02 20.60 9.82
CA SER A 514 -38.44 19.76 8.77
C SER A 514 -38.54 18.28 9.13
N HIS A 515 -39.23 17.51 8.28
CA HIS A 515 -39.16 16.05 8.29
C HIS A 515 -37.92 15.63 7.50
N PHE A 516 -36.78 15.49 8.18
CA PHE A 516 -35.67 14.70 7.66
C PHE A 516 -35.95 13.21 7.92
N ARG A 517 -36.14 12.45 6.84
CA ARG A 517 -36.14 10.98 6.88
C ARG A 517 -34.73 10.52 7.21
N VAL A 518 -34.51 10.12 8.47
CA VAL A 518 -33.34 9.36 8.89
C VAL A 518 -33.51 7.92 8.40
N GLY A 519 -32.62 7.48 7.52
CA GLY A 519 -32.45 6.07 7.19
C GLY A 519 -31.99 5.31 8.44
N LYS A 520 -32.84 4.42 8.95
CA LYS A 520 -32.51 3.50 10.03
C LYS A 520 -31.53 2.45 9.52
N GLY A 521 -30.43 2.24 10.26
CA GLY A 521 -29.61 1.03 10.13
C GLY A 521 -28.10 1.23 10.04
N ALA A 522 -27.48 2.16 10.79
CA ALA A 522 -26.06 2.10 11.09
C ALA A 522 -25.90 1.52 12.51
N GLY A 523 -25.27 0.35 12.63
CA GLY A 523 -25.01 -0.31 13.91
C GLY A 523 -24.25 0.61 14.86
N GLN A 524 -24.64 0.58 16.13
CA GLN A 524 -24.02 1.30 17.25
C GLN A 524 -22.49 1.11 17.23
N GLY A 525 -21.75 2.20 16.99
CA GLY A 525 -20.30 2.19 16.82
C GLY A 525 -19.56 1.80 18.10
N MET A 526 -19.03 0.58 18.13
CA MET A 526 -18.09 0.12 19.16
C MET A 526 -16.68 0.62 18.82
N ILE A 527 -16.00 1.34 19.74
CA ILE A 527 -14.57 1.69 19.60
C ILE A 527 -13.70 0.58 20.19
N ARG A 528 -12.54 0.33 19.60
CA ARG A 528 -11.52 -0.62 20.08
C ARG A 528 -10.18 0.07 20.36
N ILE A 529 -9.37 -0.53 21.23
CA ILE A 529 -7.96 -0.16 21.40
C ILE A 529 -7.17 -0.62 20.17
N ILE A 530 -6.32 0.27 19.65
CA ILE A 530 -5.68 0.18 18.34
C ILE A 530 -4.30 -0.47 18.42
N ALA A 531 -3.51 -0.17 19.45
CA ALA A 531 -2.19 -0.76 19.67
C ALA A 531 -1.82 -0.85 21.16
N GLY A 532 -0.71 -1.55 21.44
CA GLY A 532 -0.23 -1.80 22.80
C GLY A 532 -0.81 -3.07 23.44
N ASP A 533 -0.64 -3.22 24.74
CA ASP A 533 -0.96 -4.42 25.52
C ASP A 533 -2.44 -4.81 25.48
N PHE A 534 -3.32 -3.84 25.26
CA PHE A 534 -4.77 -4.03 25.17
C PHE A 534 -5.30 -3.98 23.74
N LYS A 535 -4.42 -4.07 22.73
CA LYS A 535 -4.79 -4.03 21.30
C LYS A 535 -5.96 -4.98 20.98
N GLY A 536 -6.96 -4.45 20.28
CA GLY A 536 -8.15 -5.18 19.84
C GLY A 536 -9.25 -5.30 20.88
N ARG A 537 -9.03 -4.91 22.14
CA ARG A 537 -10.09 -4.88 23.16
C ARG A 537 -11.14 -3.83 22.82
N ARG A 538 -12.42 -4.21 22.94
CA ARG A 538 -13.57 -3.33 22.68
C ARG A 538 -13.89 -2.51 23.92
N LEU A 539 -14.11 -1.22 23.74
CA LEU A 539 -14.51 -0.29 24.80
C LEU A 539 -16.02 -0.03 24.70
N LYS A 540 -16.67 0.04 25.86
CA LYS A 540 -18.05 0.49 25.99
C LYS A 540 -18.11 1.99 25.76
N THR A 541 -19.08 2.42 24.97
CA THR A 541 -19.37 3.83 24.71
C THR A 541 -20.74 4.22 25.29
N PRO A 542 -20.94 5.49 25.66
CA PRO A 542 -22.24 5.96 26.09
C PRO A 542 -23.24 5.82 24.95
N SER A 543 -24.40 5.20 25.22
CA SER A 543 -25.50 5.08 24.27
C SER A 543 -26.31 6.38 24.23
N SER A 544 -25.81 7.41 23.53
CA SER A 544 -26.61 8.58 23.15
C SER A 544 -26.11 9.23 21.85
N ASP A 545 -27.04 9.79 21.07
CA ASP A 545 -26.78 10.46 19.78
C ASP A 545 -25.95 11.76 19.90
N ALA A 546 -25.64 12.19 21.12
CA ALA A 546 -24.94 13.44 21.42
C ALA A 546 -23.42 13.30 21.57
N VAL A 547 -22.89 12.06 21.61
CA VAL A 547 -21.46 11.80 21.80
C VAL A 547 -20.92 11.09 20.56
N ARG A 548 -20.19 11.82 19.72
CA ARG A 548 -19.45 11.24 18.59
C ARG A 548 -18.17 10.59 19.15
N PRO A 549 -17.94 9.29 18.98
CA PRO A 549 -16.68 8.69 19.38
C PRO A 549 -15.53 9.23 18.52
N THR A 550 -14.39 9.55 19.14
CA THR A 550 -13.15 9.91 18.46
C THR A 550 -12.78 8.81 17.46
N GLY A 551 -12.81 9.15 16.17
CA GLY A 551 -12.66 8.17 15.09
C GLY A 551 -11.31 7.45 15.14
N ASP A 552 -11.28 6.15 14.79
CA ASP A 552 -10.05 5.33 14.80
C ASP A 552 -8.89 6.01 14.06
N ARG A 553 -9.16 6.72 12.95
CA ARG A 553 -8.16 7.48 12.17
C ARG A 553 -7.58 8.69 12.91
N VAL A 554 -8.40 9.37 13.72
CA VAL A 554 -7.97 10.54 14.53
C VAL A 554 -7.12 10.06 15.70
N ARG A 555 -7.52 8.96 16.36
CA ARG A 555 -6.70 8.30 17.39
C ARG A 555 -5.39 7.77 16.85
N GLU A 556 -5.38 7.08 15.71
CA GLU A 556 -4.14 6.64 15.06
C GLU A 556 -3.18 7.80 14.79
N ALA A 557 -3.72 8.95 14.37
CA ALA A 557 -2.93 10.16 14.17
C ALA A 557 -2.32 10.72 15.46
N TRP A 558 -3.09 10.80 16.55
CA TRP A 558 -2.60 11.22 17.87
C TRP A 558 -1.40 10.37 18.29
N PHE A 559 -1.60 9.05 18.24
CA PHE A 559 -0.60 8.13 18.73
C PHE A 559 0.57 7.92 17.78
N SER A 560 0.43 8.21 16.48
CA SER A 560 1.54 8.22 15.52
C SER A 560 2.59 9.30 15.82
N ILE A 561 2.17 10.44 16.36
CA ILE A 561 3.05 11.58 16.67
C ILE A 561 3.66 11.40 18.06
N LEU A 562 2.86 10.86 18.99
CA LEU A 562 3.21 10.68 20.39
C LEU A 562 3.92 9.36 20.70
N GLN A 563 4.28 8.53 19.71
CA GLN A 563 4.86 7.19 19.96
C GLN A 563 6.08 7.18 20.87
N ARG A 564 6.96 8.18 20.75
CA ARG A 564 8.18 8.29 21.58
C ARG A 564 7.92 8.80 23.02
N PRO A 565 7.11 9.85 23.25
CA PRO A 565 6.88 10.36 24.60
C PRO A 565 5.97 9.53 25.51
N LEU A 566 5.28 8.49 25.02
CA LEU A 566 4.25 7.78 25.83
C LEU A 566 4.78 6.69 26.77
N ARG A 567 5.94 6.10 26.50
CA ARG A 567 6.47 5.02 27.34
C ARG A 567 6.96 5.57 28.68
N GLY A 568 6.32 5.16 29.77
CA GLY A 568 6.58 5.67 31.12
C GLY A 568 5.94 7.02 31.43
N ALA A 569 5.07 7.55 30.55
CA ALA A 569 4.43 8.85 30.73
C ALA A 569 3.31 8.82 31.79
N ARG A 570 3.18 9.90 32.55
CA ARG A 570 1.97 10.25 33.29
C ARG A 570 1.02 10.98 32.35
N VAL A 571 -0.14 10.39 32.10
CA VAL A 571 -1.10 10.88 31.09
C VAL A 571 -2.28 11.56 31.76
N LEU A 572 -2.75 12.65 31.18
CA LEU A 572 -4.01 13.30 31.52
C LEU A 572 -4.96 13.23 30.32
N ASP A 573 -6.19 12.79 30.55
CA ASP A 573 -7.27 12.72 29.55
C ASP A 573 -8.42 13.66 29.99
N LEU A 574 -8.43 14.87 29.43
CA LEU A 574 -9.45 15.89 29.67
C LEU A 574 -10.64 15.66 28.73
N PHE A 575 -11.86 15.81 29.25
CA PHE A 575 -13.08 15.45 28.50
C PHE A 575 -13.06 13.98 28.08
N ALA A 576 -12.68 13.10 29.01
CA ALA A 576 -12.28 11.72 28.73
C ALA A 576 -13.37 10.88 28.02
N GLY A 577 -14.65 11.21 28.18
CA GLY A 577 -15.73 10.45 27.57
C GLY A 577 -15.73 8.98 28.01
N SER A 578 -15.44 8.08 27.07
CA SER A 578 -15.30 6.63 27.34
C SER A 578 -13.92 6.20 27.82
N GLY A 579 -12.95 7.13 27.89
CA GLY A 579 -11.55 6.89 28.22
C GLY A 579 -10.71 6.38 27.06
N ALA A 580 -11.20 6.49 25.83
CA ALA A 580 -10.56 5.86 24.67
C ALA A 580 -9.11 6.32 24.44
N LEU A 581 -8.75 7.51 24.90
CA LEU A 581 -7.44 8.13 24.67
C LEU A 581 -6.47 7.75 25.79
N GLY A 582 -6.84 7.97 27.05
CA GLY A 582 -6.01 7.56 28.19
C GLY A 582 -5.83 6.04 28.29
N LEU A 583 -6.84 5.24 27.97
CA LEU A 583 -6.71 3.76 27.98
C LEU A 583 -5.83 3.24 26.84
N GLU A 584 -5.86 3.89 25.67
CA GLU A 584 -4.94 3.61 24.56
C GLU A 584 -3.50 4.01 24.92
N ALA A 585 -3.31 5.09 25.66
CA ALA A 585 -2.00 5.50 26.16
C ALA A 585 -1.43 4.50 27.17
N LEU A 586 -2.25 4.00 28.10
CA LEU A 586 -1.87 2.91 29.02
C LEU A 586 -1.52 1.63 28.27
N SER A 587 -2.31 1.28 27.25
CA SER A 587 -2.01 0.15 26.35
C SER A 587 -0.62 0.30 25.74
N ARG A 588 -0.21 1.51 25.37
CA ARG A 588 1.07 1.81 24.71
C ARG A 588 2.24 2.05 25.68
N GLY A 589 2.04 1.79 26.97
CA GLY A 589 3.09 1.80 27.98
C GLY A 589 3.19 3.07 28.83
N ALA A 590 2.14 3.89 28.90
CA ALA A 590 2.03 4.93 29.93
C ALA A 590 1.99 4.29 31.33
N VAL A 591 2.57 4.98 32.33
CA VAL A 591 2.62 4.46 33.71
C VAL A 591 1.32 4.70 34.47
N SER A 592 0.66 5.83 34.20
CA SER A 592 -0.63 6.18 34.79
C SER A 592 -1.47 7.03 33.81
N ALA A 593 -2.79 7.00 33.98
CA ALA A 593 -3.71 7.88 33.27
C ALA A 593 -4.77 8.45 34.22
N ASP A 594 -4.84 9.76 34.31
CA ASP A 594 -5.87 10.52 35.01
C ASP A 594 -6.96 10.93 34.01
N PHE A 595 -8.21 10.63 34.33
CA PHE A 595 -9.36 10.93 33.47
C PHE A 595 -10.24 11.99 34.12
N VAL A 596 -10.60 13.04 33.38
CA VAL A 596 -11.48 14.11 33.86
C VAL A 596 -12.75 14.14 33.03
N GLU A 597 -13.89 13.84 33.67
CA GLU A 597 -15.19 13.76 33.01
C GLU A 597 -16.32 14.12 33.98
N ILE A 598 -17.25 14.98 33.55
CA ILE A 598 -18.37 15.46 34.36
C ILE A 598 -19.67 14.68 34.07
N HIS A 599 -19.81 14.15 32.85
CA HIS A 599 -21.04 13.55 32.38
C HIS A 599 -21.23 12.12 32.91
N ARG A 600 -22.38 11.87 33.54
CA ARG A 600 -22.66 10.62 34.28
C ARG A 600 -22.60 9.37 33.40
N LEU A 601 -23.10 9.43 32.15
CA LEU A 601 -23.10 8.27 31.24
C LEU A 601 -21.70 7.96 30.69
N ALA A 602 -20.89 9.00 30.49
CA ALA A 602 -19.48 8.89 30.09
C ALA A 602 -18.67 8.23 31.21
N LEU A 603 -18.81 8.72 32.44
CA LEU A 603 -18.19 8.14 33.64
C LEU A 603 -18.56 6.67 33.84
N SER A 604 -19.82 6.28 33.62
CA SER A 604 -20.23 4.88 33.75
C SER A 604 -19.54 3.99 32.71
N SER A 605 -19.36 4.48 31.49
CA SER A 605 -18.68 3.74 30.42
C SER A 605 -17.18 3.65 30.69
N LEU A 606 -16.56 4.78 31.07
CA LEU A 606 -15.16 4.87 31.47
C LEU A 606 -14.82 3.90 32.60
N LYS A 607 -15.59 3.91 33.70
CA LYS A 607 -15.38 2.99 34.83
C LYS A 607 -15.49 1.52 34.40
N ALA A 608 -16.49 1.20 33.59
CA ALA A 608 -16.65 -0.15 33.06
C ALA A 608 -15.48 -0.59 32.17
N ASN A 609 -14.87 0.35 31.41
CA ASN A 609 -13.71 0.10 30.57
C ASN A 609 -12.42 -0.08 31.37
N ILE A 610 -12.22 0.73 32.42
CA ILE A 610 -11.09 0.59 33.35
C ILE A 610 -11.10 -0.81 33.98
N THR A 611 -12.26 -1.22 34.53
CA THR A 611 -12.40 -2.55 35.14
C THR A 611 -12.28 -3.68 34.10
N LEU A 612 -12.80 -3.48 32.88
CA LEU A 612 -12.67 -4.45 31.79
C LEU A 612 -11.20 -4.73 31.44
N LEU A 613 -10.37 -3.69 31.44
CA LEU A 613 -8.94 -3.78 31.12
C LEU A 613 -8.06 -4.10 32.33
N LYS A 614 -8.64 -4.13 33.53
CA LYS A 614 -7.95 -4.38 34.81
C LYS A 614 -6.80 -3.41 35.02
N VAL A 615 -7.08 -2.11 34.87
CA VAL A 615 -6.10 -1.03 35.02
C VAL A 615 -6.45 -0.08 36.16
N ASP A 616 -7.34 -0.49 37.06
CA ASP A 616 -7.83 0.31 38.19
C ASP A 616 -6.67 0.84 39.06
N ASP A 617 -5.57 0.09 39.17
CA ASP A 617 -4.35 0.43 39.92
C ASP A 617 -3.48 1.53 39.27
N ARG A 618 -3.72 1.82 37.99
CA ARG A 618 -2.97 2.82 37.19
C ARG A 618 -3.82 3.99 36.73
N THR A 619 -5.05 4.09 37.23
CA THR A 619 -6.01 5.10 36.78
C THR A 619 -6.65 5.86 37.93
N VAL A 620 -6.85 7.16 37.73
CA VAL A 620 -7.64 8.00 38.63
C VAL A 620 -8.75 8.68 37.82
N VAL A 621 -9.98 8.69 38.33
CA VAL A 621 -11.13 9.31 37.66
C VAL A 621 -11.64 10.48 38.47
N HIS A 622 -11.57 11.68 37.90
CA HIS A 622 -11.99 12.93 38.51
C HIS A 622 -13.35 13.35 37.94
N ARG A 623 -14.38 13.41 38.79
CA ARG A 623 -15.73 13.88 38.42
C ARG A 623 -15.85 15.40 38.65
N VAL A 624 -15.24 16.18 37.78
CA VAL A 624 -15.24 17.65 37.84
C VAL A 624 -15.25 18.24 36.42
N ASP A 625 -15.48 19.54 36.31
CA ASP A 625 -15.31 20.26 35.03
C ASP A 625 -13.83 20.26 34.61
N ALA A 626 -13.56 19.96 33.34
CA ALA A 626 -12.20 19.78 32.85
C ALA A 626 -11.41 21.09 32.77
N LEU A 627 -12.06 22.23 32.51
CA LEU A 627 -11.38 23.53 32.53
C LEU A 627 -11.07 23.94 33.97
N ALA A 628 -12.03 23.78 34.88
CA ALA A 628 -11.81 24.05 36.31
C ALA A 628 -10.71 23.14 36.90
N PHE A 629 -10.63 21.87 36.48
CA PHE A 629 -9.54 20.99 36.87
C PHE A 629 -8.19 21.50 36.35
N ALA A 630 -8.11 21.85 35.06
CA ALA A 630 -6.89 22.35 34.43
C ALA A 630 -6.36 23.65 35.06
N GLU A 631 -7.24 24.52 35.56
CA GLU A 631 -6.87 25.76 36.27
C GLU A 631 -6.09 25.51 37.57
N HIS A 632 -6.27 24.35 38.21
CA HIS A 632 -5.63 24.00 39.49
C HIS A 632 -4.40 23.08 39.33
N LEU A 633 -4.03 22.73 38.10
CA LEU A 633 -2.86 21.89 37.85
C LEU A 633 -1.55 22.65 38.04
N HIS A 634 -0.48 21.93 38.38
CA HIS A 634 0.87 22.50 38.44
C HIS A 634 1.62 22.27 37.13
N ALA A 635 2.55 23.17 36.79
CA ALA A 635 3.40 23.02 35.61
C ALA A 635 4.18 21.69 35.66
N GLY A 636 4.22 20.97 34.53
CA GLY A 636 4.92 19.67 34.42
C GLY A 636 4.33 18.53 35.28
N GLN A 637 3.10 18.68 35.78
CA GLN A 637 2.42 17.63 36.55
C GLN A 637 2.17 16.36 35.72
N TYR A 638 2.02 16.49 34.41
CA TYR A 638 1.88 15.38 33.47
C TYR A 638 2.94 15.43 32.37
N ASP A 639 3.12 14.33 31.67
CA ASP A 639 4.02 14.25 30.52
C ASP A 639 3.26 14.47 29.21
N VAL A 640 2.05 13.93 29.12
CA VAL A 640 1.17 14.06 27.94
C VAL A 640 -0.25 14.36 28.40
N ALA A 641 -0.87 15.37 27.80
CA ALA A 641 -2.29 15.66 27.98
C ALA A 641 -3.07 15.51 26.67
N PHE A 642 -4.26 14.94 26.79
CA PHE A 642 -5.25 14.78 25.74
C PHE A 642 -6.48 15.61 26.07
N ALA A 643 -7.15 16.16 25.06
CA ALA A 643 -8.42 16.85 25.23
C ALA A 643 -9.32 16.65 24.02
N ASP A 644 -10.54 16.17 24.26
CA ASP A 644 -11.62 16.09 23.27
C ASP A 644 -12.84 16.92 23.73
N PRO A 645 -12.72 18.26 23.77
CA PRO A 645 -13.79 19.12 24.25
C PRO A 645 -15.00 19.09 23.31
N PRO A 646 -16.22 19.25 23.84
CA PRO A 646 -17.40 19.40 23.00
C PRO A 646 -17.25 20.61 22.06
N TYR A 647 -17.65 20.43 20.80
CA TYR A 647 -17.48 21.45 19.75
C TYR A 647 -18.28 22.74 20.00
N ALA A 648 -19.27 22.70 20.88
CA ALA A 648 -20.03 23.87 21.30
C ALA A 648 -19.34 24.58 22.49
N GLY A 649 -19.20 25.91 22.42
CA GLY A 649 -18.83 26.73 23.58
C GLY A 649 -17.35 27.11 23.72
N GLY A 650 -16.53 26.96 22.68
CA GLY A 650 -15.17 27.54 22.62
C GLY A 650 -14.16 26.98 23.64
N GLN A 651 -14.45 25.82 24.22
CA GLN A 651 -13.65 25.24 25.30
C GLN A 651 -12.22 24.88 24.86
N ALA A 652 -12.05 24.45 23.60
CA ALA A 652 -10.74 24.16 23.02
C ALA A 652 -9.81 25.40 23.05
N ALA A 653 -10.32 26.58 22.69
CA ALA A 653 -9.54 27.83 22.71
C ALA A 653 -9.22 28.28 24.14
N ARG A 654 -10.14 28.08 25.09
CA ARG A 654 -9.88 28.36 26.52
C ARG A 654 -8.80 27.45 27.08
N LEU A 655 -8.80 26.17 26.71
CA LEU A 655 -7.80 25.22 27.15
C LEU A 655 -6.40 25.55 26.60
N VAL A 656 -6.32 26.04 25.35
CA VAL A 656 -5.08 26.58 24.78
C VAL A 656 -4.55 27.74 25.64
N ALA A 657 -5.41 28.69 25.99
CA ALA A 657 -5.02 29.85 26.79
C ALA A 657 -4.53 29.44 28.18
N LEU A 658 -5.23 28.51 28.85
CA LEU A 658 -4.82 27.95 30.14
C LEU A 658 -3.45 27.27 30.07
N PHE A 659 -3.26 26.39 29.08
CA PHE A 659 -2.01 25.65 28.92
C PHE A 659 -0.81 26.56 28.61
N ARG A 660 -1.01 27.62 27.82
CA ARG A 660 0.05 28.60 27.50
C ARG A 660 0.49 29.40 28.72
N VAL A 661 -0.42 29.67 29.67
CA VAL A 661 -0.10 30.36 30.93
C VAL A 661 0.56 29.40 31.92
N ASN A 662 0.07 28.17 32.01
CA ASN A 662 0.55 27.17 32.95
C ASN A 662 0.66 25.80 32.26
N PRO A 663 1.84 25.45 31.71
CA PRO A 663 2.04 24.22 30.96
C PRO A 663 2.07 23.01 31.90
N PHE A 664 0.89 22.51 32.26
CA PHE A 664 0.69 21.38 33.17
C PHE A 664 1.13 20.02 32.57
N ALA A 665 1.43 19.98 31.27
CA ALA A 665 2.01 18.83 30.59
C ALA A 665 3.13 19.26 29.63
N ARG A 666 4.04 18.35 29.24
CA ARG A 666 5.07 18.66 28.22
C ARG A 666 4.47 18.87 26.84
N ILE A 667 3.36 18.19 26.56
CA ILE A 667 2.59 18.35 25.34
C ILE A 667 1.11 18.16 25.65
N ILE A 668 0.27 18.99 25.04
CA ILE A 668 -1.18 18.80 25.00
C ILE A 668 -1.65 18.64 23.54
N SER A 669 -2.52 17.67 23.31
CA SER A 669 -3.22 17.47 22.04
C SER A 669 -4.71 17.76 22.23
N ILE A 670 -5.26 18.62 21.38
CA ILE A 670 -6.64 19.11 21.49
C ILE A 670 -7.38 18.84 20.18
N GLU A 671 -8.49 18.11 20.26
CA GLU A 671 -9.45 17.96 19.16
C GLU A 671 -10.37 19.18 19.06
N HIS A 672 -10.68 19.63 17.84
CA HIS A 672 -11.59 20.75 17.58
C HIS A 672 -12.19 20.66 16.16
N PRO A 673 -13.27 21.39 15.85
CA PRO A 673 -13.80 21.48 14.49
C PRO A 673 -12.77 22.01 13.50
N ALA A 674 -12.67 21.42 12.32
CA ALA A 674 -11.73 21.86 11.27
C ALA A 674 -12.02 23.28 10.75
N ASN A 675 -13.27 23.74 10.87
CA ASN A 675 -13.70 25.09 10.51
C ASN A 675 -13.52 26.12 11.64
N GLN A 676 -13.07 25.70 12.83
CA GLN A 676 -12.76 26.57 13.97
C GLN A 676 -11.33 26.28 14.45
N PRO A 677 -10.30 26.78 13.73
CA PRO A 677 -8.91 26.54 14.11
C PRO A 677 -8.57 27.20 15.45
N ILE A 678 -7.74 26.52 16.24
CA ILE A 678 -7.18 27.04 17.49
C ILE A 678 -5.68 27.28 17.35
N PRO A 679 -5.07 28.20 18.12
CA PRO A 679 -3.63 28.41 18.11
C PRO A 679 -2.88 27.19 18.63
N GLY A 680 -1.82 26.77 17.93
CA GLY A 680 -0.93 25.69 18.35
C GLY A 680 0.26 25.53 17.40
N ASP A 681 1.08 24.51 17.65
CA ASP A 681 2.39 24.36 17.00
C ASP A 681 2.35 23.38 15.82
N ASP A 682 1.51 22.34 15.88
CA ASP A 682 1.23 21.42 14.75
C ASP A 682 -0.27 21.10 14.69
N THR A 683 -0.93 21.31 13.54
CA THR A 683 -2.36 21.04 13.36
C THR A 683 -2.58 20.08 12.19
N ARG A 684 -3.36 19.01 12.42
CA ARG A 684 -3.75 18.03 11.40
C ARG A 684 -5.25 17.96 11.22
N ARG A 685 -5.71 17.89 9.97
CA ARG A 685 -7.14 17.87 9.60
C ARG A 685 -7.58 16.51 9.09
N TYR A 686 -8.74 16.06 9.56
CA TYR A 686 -9.36 14.77 9.29
C TYR A 686 -10.86 14.97 9.00
N GLY A 687 -11.19 15.34 7.76
CA GLY A 687 -12.57 15.72 7.40
C GLY A 687 -12.99 16.99 8.16
N ASP A 688 -14.11 16.91 8.87
CA ASP A 688 -14.65 18.03 9.66
C ASP A 688 -13.99 18.21 11.04
N THR A 689 -13.03 17.35 11.39
CA THR A 689 -12.31 17.36 12.66
C THR A 689 -10.85 17.77 12.44
N ALA A 690 -10.28 18.52 13.37
CA ALA A 690 -8.87 18.86 13.41
C ALA A 690 -8.28 18.57 14.79
N VAL A 691 -6.98 18.28 14.82
CA VAL A 691 -6.21 18.02 16.03
C VAL A 691 -5.04 18.98 16.04
N THR A 692 -4.89 19.73 17.12
CA THR A 692 -3.78 20.66 17.30
C THR A 692 -2.93 20.24 18.50
N PHE A 693 -1.61 20.17 18.29
CA PHE A 693 -0.59 19.88 19.30
C PHE A 693 0.05 21.18 19.77
N ILE A 694 0.24 21.29 21.08
CA ILE A 694 0.87 22.42 21.73
C ILE A 694 1.93 21.89 22.68
N TYR A 695 3.16 22.36 22.51
CA TYR A 695 4.31 21.95 23.31
C TYR A 695 4.55 22.98 24.41
N ALA A 696 4.92 22.49 25.60
CA ALA A 696 5.45 23.37 26.64
C ALA A 696 6.75 24.03 26.12
N PRO A 697 6.98 25.32 26.44
CA PRO A 697 8.18 26.05 26.02
C PRO A 697 9.48 25.47 26.60
#